data_AF-A0A7J6P928-F1
#
_entry.id   AF-A0A7J6P928-F1
#
_cell.length_a   1.000
_cell.length_b   1.000
_cell.length_c   1.000
_cell.angle_alpha   90.00
_cell.angle_beta   90.00
_cell.angle_gamma   90.00
#
_symmetry.space_group_name_H-M   'P 1'
#
loop_
_entity.id
_entity.type
_entity.pdbx_description
1 polymer ?
#
loop_
_entity_poly.entity_id
_entity_poly.type
_entity_poly.pdbx_seq_one_letter_code
_entity_poly.pdbx_strand_id
1 'polypeptide(L)'
;MTVPAIREAIKLWILLLFSPTALNISDLSDSRGVVLPMGARMLTGKRTLCPDGSGSQKFGYIQVSPITKYFYAAIEADKDPASAPTFVYFEGGPGGSSVAAALQLNGPCIRDFVTRRLRLNLYSWTAQANGVWIDAPAPTGFSVGPVTRGLEDFILDMVDVITKFTQQNPTFNRNVHLVGTSSSAAFVAMLAARLAAKPQPQVHIVGVMLISGVVSPIGIYRGAVRMADARHLLPKEEVSKMTADLQQCDTQIGQCNSNGPGKPPISAFCNRAVKTCDDATLNPLEKKKRSYYDVRVLDGQEKAKYFLKFWPVDTLLNDQEIQQELGVSKKWERSNAEVFHAYNKYTAYNTTYFVTSLLDKGFKVLVMNGDQDYITNSVGTETWVLNLKGADKYGDKLRGVPPTPVKFGGVELGYMRALDYPNRARLAFTEARMLTGERTLCPYSTGSQKFGYIQVSPLTKYFFAAIQADKDPGTAPTFMYFEGGPGGSSLTAALRMNGPCIRDYDTGNLRLNQYSWTGQANGVWIDAPAPTGFSVGPATQGFEDFILDMVDVVTKFIQQNPTFNRNVHLVGTSSSAAFVAMLAARLAEKPQPQVHIVGVMLVSGVVSPIDIYRGAVHMADVRNLLPKEEISKMTADLQQCDTQIGQCNSNGPGKPPISAFCKRAVDTCDRATLLPLVDKGISHYDVRVPSGQEKTKYVLKSRPVDKFLNDQKVQSQSTLILVCYFVGL
;
A
#
# COMPACT_ATOMS: atom_id res chain seq x y z
N MET A 1 10.03 2.52 3.41
CA MET A 1 10.46 3.55 2.41
C MET A 1 10.26 4.94 2.98
N THR A 2 11.25 5.84 2.86
CA THR A 2 11.09 7.25 3.26
C THR A 2 10.27 8.03 2.21
N VAL A 3 9.47 9.00 2.66
CA VAL A 3 8.68 9.92 1.81
C VAL A 3 9.49 10.60 0.69
N PRO A 4 10.75 11.03 0.89
CA PRO A 4 11.58 11.60 -0.16
C PRO A 4 11.86 10.63 -1.30
N ALA A 5 12.02 9.34 -1.00
CA ALA A 5 12.34 8.37 -2.02
C ALA A 5 11.14 8.19 -2.97
N ILE A 6 9.91 7.99 -2.49
CA ILE A 6 8.75 7.73 -3.38
C ILE A 6 8.42 8.95 -4.26
N ARG A 7 8.73 10.18 -3.77
CA ARG A 7 8.72 11.39 -4.60
C ARG A 7 9.65 11.27 -5.81
N GLU A 8 10.80 10.59 -5.69
CA GLU A 8 11.72 10.33 -6.82
C GLU A 8 11.16 9.31 -7.84
N ALA A 9 10.33 8.34 -7.43
CA ALA A 9 9.66 7.42 -8.37
C ALA A 9 8.63 8.15 -9.24
N ILE A 10 7.79 8.97 -8.60
CA ILE A 10 6.83 9.83 -9.30
C ILE A 10 7.58 10.82 -10.18
N LYS A 11 8.67 11.42 -9.70
CA LYS A 11 9.58 12.19 -10.54
C LYS A 11 10.11 11.38 -11.72
N LEU A 12 10.43 10.09 -11.61
CA LEU A 12 10.88 9.29 -12.77
C LEU A 12 9.80 9.18 -13.86
N TRP A 13 8.56 8.85 -13.48
CA TRP A 13 7.41 8.79 -14.41
C TRP A 13 7.09 10.16 -15.03
N ILE A 14 7.19 11.21 -14.21
CA ILE A 14 7.02 12.61 -14.60
C ILE A 14 8.17 13.02 -15.54
N LEU A 15 9.45 12.79 -15.19
CA LEU A 15 10.61 13.13 -16.03
C LEU A 15 10.56 12.41 -17.39
N LEU A 16 10.08 11.17 -17.46
CA LEU A 16 9.88 10.46 -18.73
C LEU A 16 8.80 11.09 -19.62
N LEU A 17 7.78 11.73 -19.04
CA LEU A 17 6.77 12.50 -19.76
C LEU A 17 7.26 13.92 -20.09
N PHE A 18 7.96 14.58 -19.16
CA PHE A 18 8.15 16.03 -19.12
C PHE A 18 9.58 16.51 -19.43
N SER A 19 10.59 15.62 -19.56
CA SER A 19 11.97 16.03 -19.90
C SER A 19 12.16 16.38 -21.39
N PRO A 20 12.83 17.50 -21.74
CA PRO A 20 13.17 17.86 -23.12
C PRO A 20 14.46 17.20 -23.65
N THR A 21 15.25 16.49 -22.83
CA THR A 21 16.52 15.85 -23.23
C THR A 21 16.58 14.36 -22.89
N ALA A 22 17.32 13.60 -23.70
CA ALA A 22 17.65 12.20 -23.45
C ALA A 22 18.47 12.11 -22.16
N LEU A 23 17.86 11.61 -21.08
CA LEU A 23 18.53 11.48 -19.78
C LEU A 23 19.40 10.22 -19.76
N ASN A 24 20.69 10.44 -19.47
CA ASN A 24 21.62 9.41 -19.05
C ASN A 24 21.39 9.15 -17.55
N ILE A 25 21.33 7.88 -17.15
CA ILE A 25 20.87 7.43 -15.81
C ILE A 25 21.86 7.82 -14.68
N SER A 26 22.98 8.47 -14.98
CA SER A 26 24.05 8.82 -14.04
C SER A 26 23.92 10.16 -13.30
N ASP A 27 23.03 11.08 -13.70
CA ASP A 27 23.03 12.46 -13.17
C ASP A 27 22.07 12.73 -11.98
N LEU A 28 21.51 11.70 -11.34
CA LEU A 28 20.50 11.84 -10.28
C LEU A 28 21.06 11.90 -8.84
N SER A 29 22.24 12.48 -8.63
CA SER A 29 22.87 12.57 -7.30
C SER A 29 23.11 13.99 -6.81
N ASP A 30 22.11 14.87 -6.77
CA ASP A 30 22.13 15.97 -5.79
C ASP A 30 20.73 16.54 -5.53
N SER A 31 20.21 16.38 -4.31
CA SER A 31 19.35 17.42 -3.72
C SER A 31 19.35 17.29 -2.20
N ARG A 32 20.02 18.25 -1.56
CA ARG A 32 20.04 18.45 -0.11
C ARG A 32 18.64 18.77 0.39
N GLY A 33 18.36 18.26 1.60
CA GLY A 33 17.07 18.35 2.27
C GLY A 33 16.57 19.78 2.47
N VAL A 34 15.27 19.95 2.23
CA VAL A 34 14.49 21.08 2.76
C VAL A 34 13.57 20.51 3.83
N VAL A 35 13.94 20.76 5.09
CA VAL A 35 13.05 20.59 6.25
C VAL A 35 12.10 21.79 6.24
N LEU A 36 10.79 21.56 6.06
CA LEU A 36 9.79 22.58 6.36
C LEU A 36 9.36 22.43 7.82
N PRO A 37 9.23 23.54 8.59
CA PRO A 37 8.85 23.45 10.00
C PRO A 37 7.39 23.02 10.12
N MET A 38 7.11 22.13 11.08
CA MET A 38 5.76 21.90 11.60
C MET A 38 5.31 23.16 12.37
N GLY A 39 4.85 24.17 11.63
CA GLY A 39 4.10 25.28 12.16
C GLY A 39 2.64 25.11 11.77
N ALA A 40 1.77 24.89 12.75
CA ALA A 40 0.33 25.03 12.56
C ALA A 40 0.02 26.47 12.14
N ARG A 41 -0.14 26.70 10.84
CA ARG A 41 -0.78 27.91 10.31
C ARG A 41 -2.28 27.66 10.31
N MET A 42 -2.96 28.02 11.41
CA MET A 42 -4.36 28.47 11.29
C MET A 42 -4.33 29.85 10.64
N LEU A 43 -4.55 29.94 9.33
CA LEU A 43 -4.94 31.20 8.70
C LEU A 43 -5.95 30.98 7.55
N THR A 44 -7.12 31.58 7.78
CA THR A 44 -8.06 32.17 6.80
C THR A 44 -8.90 31.24 5.90
N GLY A 45 -10.10 30.90 6.38
CA GLY A 45 -11.37 31.25 5.70
C GLY A 45 -11.74 30.67 4.31
N LYS A 46 -10.90 29.86 3.65
CA LYS A 46 -11.26 29.15 2.41
C LYS A 46 -11.11 27.63 2.59
N ARG A 47 -12.23 26.92 2.71
CA ARG A 47 -12.35 25.45 2.74
C ARG A 47 -12.19 24.87 1.31
N THR A 48 -10.96 24.87 0.82
CA THR A 48 -10.62 24.27 -0.48
C THR A 48 -10.71 22.73 -0.46
N LEU A 49 -10.59 22.08 -1.63
CA LEU A 49 -10.51 20.62 -1.72
C LEU A 49 -9.27 20.03 -1.04
N CYS A 50 -8.23 20.83 -0.79
CA CYS A 50 -7.04 20.43 -0.05
C CYS A 50 -6.46 21.60 0.76
N PRO A 51 -6.95 21.84 1.99
CA PRO A 51 -6.46 22.95 2.82
C PRO A 51 -4.97 22.89 3.15
N ASP A 52 -4.41 21.68 3.23
CA ASP A 52 -2.99 21.45 3.53
C ASP A 52 -2.08 21.49 2.28
N GLY A 53 -2.65 21.68 1.08
CA GLY A 53 -1.90 21.75 -0.17
C GLY A 53 -1.24 23.11 -0.37
N SER A 54 0.01 23.13 -0.86
CA SER A 54 0.75 24.37 -1.13
C SER A 54 0.35 25.07 -2.42
N GLY A 55 -0.11 24.32 -3.43
CA GLY A 55 -0.53 24.88 -4.73
C GLY A 55 -1.83 25.67 -4.65
N SER A 56 -1.92 26.75 -5.42
CA SER A 56 -3.18 27.50 -5.58
C SER A 56 -4.24 26.61 -6.21
N GLN A 57 -5.46 26.65 -5.66
CA GLN A 57 -6.59 25.84 -6.10
C GLN A 57 -7.66 26.73 -6.74
N LYS A 58 -8.14 26.34 -7.92
CA LYS A 58 -9.20 27.02 -8.68
C LYS A 58 -10.25 26.00 -9.09
N PHE A 59 -11.51 26.40 -8.95
CA PHE A 59 -12.66 25.57 -9.29
C PHE A 59 -13.61 26.42 -10.13
N GLY A 60 -14.34 25.78 -11.03
CA GLY A 60 -15.33 26.49 -11.81
C GLY A 60 -15.84 25.70 -12.99
N TYR A 61 -16.48 26.42 -13.90
CA TYR A 61 -17.10 25.85 -15.08
C TYR A 61 -16.50 26.43 -16.35
N ILE A 62 -16.33 25.57 -17.36
CA ILE A 62 -16.13 26.00 -18.74
C ILE A 62 -17.42 25.75 -19.52
N GLN A 63 -18.05 26.84 -19.99
CA GLN A 63 -19.26 26.79 -20.79
C GLN A 63 -18.92 26.48 -22.26
N VAL A 64 -19.53 25.45 -22.84
CA VAL A 64 -19.33 25.07 -24.26
C VAL A 64 -20.56 25.33 -25.13
N SER A 65 -21.76 25.34 -24.54
CA SER A 65 -23.03 25.68 -25.21
C SER A 65 -23.96 26.38 -24.21
N PRO A 66 -25.10 26.98 -24.59
CA PRO A 66 -26.00 27.65 -23.63
C PRO A 66 -26.49 26.78 -22.47
N ILE A 67 -26.51 25.45 -22.66
CA ILE A 67 -27.04 24.49 -21.67
C ILE A 67 -25.98 23.52 -21.12
N THR A 68 -24.74 23.54 -21.64
CA THR A 68 -23.67 22.61 -21.26
C THR A 68 -22.45 23.32 -20.73
N LYS A 69 -22.02 22.93 -19.53
CA LYS A 69 -20.80 23.40 -18.88
C LYS A 69 -20.10 22.28 -18.12
N TYR A 70 -18.78 22.25 -18.26
CA TYR A 70 -17.93 21.24 -17.64
C TYR A 70 -17.27 21.80 -16.39
N PHE A 71 -17.42 21.11 -15.27
CA PHE A 71 -16.76 21.47 -14.01
C PHE A 71 -15.31 21.02 -14.02
N TYR A 72 -14.43 21.87 -13.50
CA TYR A 72 -13.02 21.55 -13.33
C TYR A 72 -12.55 21.84 -11.90
N ALA A 73 -11.57 21.06 -11.45
CA ALA A 73 -10.69 21.41 -10.35
C ALA A 73 -9.27 21.56 -10.91
N ALA A 74 -8.66 22.72 -10.72
CA ALA A 74 -7.31 23.03 -11.17
C ALA A 74 -6.43 23.39 -9.97
N ILE A 75 -5.27 22.75 -9.87
CA ILE A 75 -4.36 22.88 -8.74
C ILE A 75 -2.96 23.10 -9.29
N GLU A 76 -2.35 24.21 -8.89
CA GLU A 76 -0.97 24.55 -9.26
C GLU A 76 0.04 23.59 -8.61
N ALA A 77 1.19 23.44 -9.25
CA ALA A 77 2.29 22.64 -8.71
C ALA A 77 2.81 23.23 -7.39
N ASP A 78 3.29 22.37 -6.49
CA ASP A 78 3.88 22.75 -5.21
C ASP A 78 5.20 23.53 -5.39
N LYS A 79 5.87 23.34 -6.52
CA LYS A 79 7.12 23.99 -6.88
C LYS A 79 7.03 24.57 -8.28
N ASP A 80 7.44 25.83 -8.41
CA ASP A 80 7.60 26.56 -9.66
C ASP A 80 6.43 26.38 -10.66
N PRO A 81 5.17 26.67 -10.23
CA PRO A 81 3.97 26.35 -11.01
C PRO A 81 3.95 26.99 -12.41
N ALA A 82 4.58 28.15 -12.60
CA ALA A 82 4.68 28.79 -13.91
C ALA A 82 5.49 27.97 -14.93
N SER A 83 6.53 27.26 -14.48
CA SER A 83 7.38 26.42 -15.34
C SER A 83 6.99 24.94 -15.30
N ALA A 84 6.34 24.49 -14.23
CA ALA A 84 5.87 23.12 -14.11
C ALA A 84 4.91 22.78 -15.27
N PRO A 85 5.01 21.58 -15.86
CA PRO A 85 4.12 21.18 -16.94
C PRO A 85 2.69 21.01 -16.43
N THR A 86 1.71 21.09 -17.33
CA THR A 86 0.29 20.93 -16.98
C THR A 86 -0.23 19.59 -17.46
N PHE A 87 -0.86 18.81 -16.59
CA PHE A 87 -1.64 17.65 -17.00
C PHE A 87 -3.14 17.93 -16.91
N VAL A 88 -3.89 17.46 -17.91
CA VAL A 88 -5.35 17.44 -17.90
C VAL A 88 -5.79 16.00 -17.77
N TYR A 89 -6.50 15.69 -16.69
CA TYR A 89 -6.87 14.35 -16.30
C TYR A 89 -8.36 14.08 -16.53
N PHE A 90 -8.62 12.97 -17.20
CA PHE A 90 -9.97 12.44 -17.44
C PHE A 90 -10.08 11.03 -16.86
N GLU A 91 -11.03 10.85 -15.95
CA GLU A 91 -11.38 9.54 -15.41
C GLU A 91 -12.21 8.72 -16.41
N GLY A 92 -12.13 7.40 -16.31
CA GLY A 92 -12.90 6.44 -17.10
C GLY A 92 -14.37 6.27 -16.66
N GLY A 93 -14.87 5.04 -16.67
CA GLY A 93 -16.27 4.69 -16.44
C GLY A 93 -16.90 4.04 -17.67
N PRO A 94 -17.29 4.77 -18.74
CA PRO A 94 -17.33 6.22 -18.91
C PRO A 94 -18.26 6.95 -17.94
N GLY A 95 -18.00 8.24 -17.72
CA GLY A 95 -18.82 9.10 -16.87
C GLY A 95 -18.43 9.10 -15.40
N GLY A 96 -17.19 8.72 -15.09
CA GLY A 96 -16.58 8.85 -13.78
C GLY A 96 -16.06 10.27 -13.52
N SER A 97 -16.22 10.76 -12.29
CA SER A 97 -15.73 12.08 -11.87
C SER A 97 -14.20 12.09 -11.70
N SER A 98 -13.54 12.94 -12.50
CA SER A 98 -12.11 13.23 -12.36
C SER A 98 -11.81 14.00 -11.08
N VAL A 99 -12.76 14.81 -10.57
CA VAL A 99 -12.58 15.51 -9.29
C VAL A 99 -12.50 14.54 -8.11
N ALA A 100 -13.23 13.42 -8.16
CA ALA A 100 -13.01 12.35 -7.19
C ALA A 100 -11.60 11.74 -7.30
N ALA A 101 -11.08 11.56 -8.51
CA ALA A 101 -9.71 11.08 -8.70
C ALA A 101 -8.68 12.03 -8.08
N ALA A 102 -8.90 13.35 -8.11
CA ALA A 102 -8.06 14.32 -7.41
C ALA A 102 -8.00 14.06 -5.89
N LEU A 103 -9.11 13.64 -5.29
CA LEU A 103 -9.25 13.42 -3.83
C LEU A 103 -8.96 11.98 -3.39
N GLN A 104 -8.62 11.10 -4.33
CA GLN A 104 -8.47 9.67 -4.08
C GLN A 104 -7.16 9.11 -4.62
N LEU A 105 -6.64 9.65 -5.73
CA LEU A 105 -5.53 9.07 -6.50
C LEU A 105 -4.32 9.99 -6.49
N ASN A 106 -4.39 11.09 -7.24
CA ASN A 106 -3.22 11.81 -7.72
C ASN A 106 -3.20 13.30 -7.36
N GLY A 107 -4.26 13.85 -6.76
CA GLY A 107 -4.28 15.22 -6.27
C GLY A 107 -3.53 15.41 -4.95
N PRO A 108 -3.45 16.64 -4.44
CA PRO A 108 -2.61 17.03 -3.29
C PRO A 108 -3.12 16.52 -1.94
N CYS A 109 -4.41 16.18 -1.83
CA CYS A 109 -4.99 15.59 -0.64
C CYS A 109 -5.75 14.31 -0.99
N ILE A 110 -5.77 13.38 -0.05
CA ILE A 110 -6.64 12.21 -0.09
C ILE A 110 -7.64 12.32 1.05
N ARG A 111 -8.91 12.02 0.78
CA ARG A 111 -9.92 11.85 1.81
C ARG A 111 -9.70 10.52 2.52
N ASP A 112 -9.24 10.59 3.76
CA ASP A 112 -8.95 9.42 4.58
C ASP A 112 -10.23 8.62 4.89
N PHE A 113 -10.15 7.31 4.69
CA PHE A 113 -11.31 6.41 4.77
C PHE A 113 -11.80 6.17 6.20
N VAL A 114 -10.91 6.26 7.19
CA VAL A 114 -11.26 6.01 8.61
C VAL A 114 -11.75 7.29 9.25
N THR A 115 -10.92 8.32 9.19
CA THR A 115 -11.14 9.58 9.89
C THR A 115 -12.14 10.47 9.16
N ARG A 116 -12.39 10.20 7.86
CA ARG A 116 -13.14 11.08 6.95
C ARG A 116 -12.55 12.48 6.89
N ARG A 117 -11.27 12.66 7.21
CA ARG A 117 -10.57 13.95 7.10
C ARG A 117 -9.79 13.98 5.79
N LEU A 118 -9.60 15.17 5.24
CA LEU A 118 -8.59 15.36 4.20
C LEU A 118 -7.22 15.28 4.86
N ARG A 119 -6.29 14.60 4.21
CA ARG A 119 -4.87 14.58 4.59
C ARG A 119 -4.02 14.75 3.35
N LEU A 120 -2.84 15.33 3.53
CA LEU A 120 -1.88 15.50 2.44
C LEU A 120 -1.57 14.15 1.76
N ASN A 121 -1.59 14.15 0.43
CA ASN A 121 -1.12 13.06 -0.40
C ASN A 121 0.38 13.21 -0.61
N LEU A 122 1.16 12.40 0.11
CA LEU A 122 2.63 12.40 0.00
C LEU A 122 3.12 11.98 -1.40
N TYR A 123 2.23 11.43 -2.22
CA TYR A 123 2.46 10.91 -3.57
C TYR A 123 1.70 11.71 -4.63
N SER A 124 1.36 12.96 -4.31
CA SER A 124 0.65 13.82 -5.23
C SER A 124 1.44 14.08 -6.52
N TRP A 125 0.74 14.11 -7.64
CA TRP A 125 1.31 14.57 -8.90
C TRP A 125 1.52 16.09 -8.91
N THR A 126 0.79 16.83 -8.07
CA THR A 126 0.99 18.27 -7.92
C THR A 126 2.32 18.62 -7.24
N ALA A 127 3.04 17.63 -6.71
CA ALA A 127 4.41 17.82 -6.24
C ALA A 127 5.36 18.28 -7.36
N GLN A 128 5.02 18.06 -8.63
CA GLN A 128 5.89 18.34 -9.78
C GLN A 128 5.16 18.96 -11.00
N ALA A 129 3.83 18.90 -11.08
CA ALA A 129 3.08 19.34 -12.25
C ALA A 129 1.79 20.06 -11.85
N ASN A 130 1.34 21.02 -12.66
CA ASN A 130 0.02 21.58 -12.50
C ASN A 130 -1.03 20.53 -12.91
N GLY A 131 -2.08 20.35 -12.10
CA GLY A 131 -3.12 19.37 -12.35
C GLY A 131 -4.47 20.00 -12.67
N VAL A 132 -5.15 19.51 -13.71
CA VAL A 132 -6.50 19.93 -14.08
C VAL A 132 -7.38 18.70 -14.24
N TRP A 133 -8.32 18.50 -13.33
CA TRP A 133 -9.29 17.40 -13.37
C TRP A 133 -10.62 17.90 -13.90
N ILE A 134 -11.14 17.25 -14.94
CA ILE A 134 -12.38 17.68 -15.61
C ILE A 134 -13.41 16.56 -15.48
N ASP A 135 -14.57 16.88 -14.90
CA ASP A 135 -15.69 15.95 -14.86
C ASP A 135 -16.34 15.88 -16.25
N ALA A 136 -16.20 14.78 -16.98
CA ALA A 136 -16.69 14.67 -18.35
C ALA A 136 -16.99 13.20 -18.73
N PRO A 137 -17.89 12.94 -19.69
CA PRO A 137 -18.85 13.86 -20.35
C PRO A 137 -19.92 14.47 -19.42
N ALA A 138 -20.65 15.51 -19.83
CA ALA A 138 -21.80 15.99 -19.06
C ALA A 138 -22.92 14.93 -19.04
N PRO A 139 -23.68 14.76 -17.94
CA PRO A 139 -23.60 15.42 -16.63
C PRO A 139 -22.81 14.60 -15.59
N THR A 140 -21.57 14.21 -15.87
CA THR A 140 -20.70 13.54 -14.89
C THR A 140 -20.31 14.46 -13.73
N GLY A 141 -20.24 13.93 -12.50
CA GLY A 141 -19.82 14.68 -11.32
C GLY A 141 -20.57 16.00 -11.15
N PHE A 142 -19.86 17.13 -11.14
CA PHE A 142 -20.49 18.46 -11.08
C PHE A 142 -20.83 19.09 -12.43
N SER A 143 -20.43 18.50 -13.55
CA SER A 143 -20.75 19.02 -14.89
C SER A 143 -22.26 19.02 -15.16
N VAL A 144 -22.73 20.05 -15.87
CA VAL A 144 -24.15 20.33 -16.10
C VAL A 144 -24.44 20.33 -17.60
N GLY A 145 -25.54 19.70 -17.99
CA GLY A 145 -26.02 19.64 -19.37
C GLY A 145 -26.62 18.28 -19.68
N PRO A 146 -27.27 18.12 -20.83
CA PRO A 146 -27.68 16.82 -21.32
C PRO A 146 -26.44 15.97 -21.67
N VAL A 147 -26.63 14.65 -21.77
CA VAL A 147 -25.60 13.78 -22.34
C VAL A 147 -25.25 14.25 -23.75
N THR A 148 -23.98 14.62 -23.97
CA THR A 148 -23.50 15.04 -25.29
C THR A 148 -23.76 13.93 -26.31
N ARG A 149 -24.30 14.28 -27.48
CA ARG A 149 -24.73 13.29 -28.46
C ARG A 149 -23.54 12.82 -29.30
N GLY A 150 -23.03 11.66 -28.97
CA GLY A 150 -22.00 10.99 -29.77
C GLY A 150 -20.58 11.41 -29.43
N LEU A 151 -19.63 10.65 -29.95
CA LEU A 151 -18.22 10.76 -29.58
C LEU A 151 -17.55 12.00 -30.19
N GLU A 152 -17.81 12.33 -31.45
CA GLU A 152 -17.18 13.48 -32.12
C GLU A 152 -17.59 14.83 -31.51
N ASP A 153 -18.88 15.02 -31.23
CA ASP A 153 -19.38 16.24 -30.59
C ASP A 153 -18.77 16.40 -29.19
N PHE A 154 -18.61 15.30 -28.46
CA PHE A 154 -17.90 15.31 -27.17
C PHE A 154 -16.42 15.67 -27.31
N ILE A 155 -15.71 15.17 -28.34
CA ILE A 155 -14.33 15.59 -28.60
C ILE A 155 -14.26 17.10 -28.91
N LEU A 156 -15.23 17.64 -29.65
CA LEU A 156 -15.31 19.08 -29.92
C LEU A 156 -15.56 19.89 -28.64
N ASP A 157 -16.47 19.45 -27.78
CA ASP A 157 -16.66 20.04 -26.44
C ASP A 157 -15.34 20.08 -25.66
N MET A 158 -14.55 19.00 -25.68
CA MET A 158 -13.29 18.93 -24.94
C MET A 158 -12.18 19.81 -25.54
N VAL A 159 -12.15 19.98 -26.87
CA VAL A 159 -11.28 20.98 -27.52
C VAL A 159 -11.64 22.37 -27.01
N ASP A 160 -12.93 22.69 -26.95
CA ASP A 160 -13.44 23.96 -26.42
C ASP A 160 -13.07 24.15 -24.94
N VAL A 161 -13.22 23.10 -24.13
CA VAL A 161 -12.89 23.14 -22.70
C VAL A 161 -11.42 23.45 -22.47
N ILE A 162 -10.51 22.74 -23.14
CA ILE A 162 -9.06 22.95 -22.98
C ILE A 162 -8.67 24.36 -23.47
N THR A 163 -9.24 24.79 -24.59
CA THR A 163 -8.94 26.12 -25.17
C THR A 163 -9.41 27.24 -24.26
N LYS A 164 -10.67 27.20 -23.80
CA LYS A 164 -11.24 28.23 -22.92
C LYS A 164 -10.58 28.20 -21.53
N PHE A 165 -10.27 27.02 -20.98
CA PHE A 165 -9.57 26.90 -19.71
C PHE A 165 -8.21 27.59 -19.74
N THR A 166 -7.39 27.32 -20.77
CA THR A 166 -6.05 27.92 -20.92
C THR A 166 -6.07 29.42 -21.25
N GLN A 167 -7.17 29.93 -21.81
CA GLN A 167 -7.40 31.38 -21.97
C GLN A 167 -7.76 32.04 -20.64
N GLN A 168 -8.63 31.40 -19.84
CA GLN A 168 -9.10 31.92 -18.56
C GLN A 168 -8.05 31.78 -17.43
N ASN A 169 -7.09 30.87 -17.59
CA ASN A 169 -6.06 30.57 -16.59
C ASN A 169 -4.65 30.72 -17.16
N PRO A 170 -4.21 31.95 -17.50
CA PRO A 170 -2.92 32.19 -18.16
C PRO A 170 -1.70 31.90 -17.27
N THR A 171 -1.88 31.67 -15.96
CA THR A 171 -0.80 31.29 -15.03
C THR A 171 -0.34 29.84 -15.18
N PHE A 172 -1.17 28.98 -15.78
CA PHE A 172 -0.82 27.59 -16.02
C PHE A 172 0.08 27.47 -17.25
N ASN A 173 1.12 26.65 -17.15
CA ASN A 173 2.00 26.36 -18.26
C ASN A 173 1.19 25.79 -19.45
N ARG A 174 1.46 26.31 -20.65
CA ARG A 174 0.77 25.92 -21.89
C ARG A 174 1.24 24.59 -22.48
N ASN A 175 2.32 24.02 -21.94
CA ASN A 175 2.77 22.66 -22.23
C ASN A 175 1.85 21.66 -21.52
N VAL A 176 0.86 21.17 -22.27
CA VAL A 176 -0.24 20.36 -21.76
C VAL A 176 -0.03 18.89 -22.14
N HIS A 177 -0.19 18.02 -21.15
CA HIS A 177 -0.22 16.57 -21.30
C HIS A 177 -1.63 16.07 -21.01
N LEU A 178 -2.20 15.28 -21.91
CA LEU A 178 -3.55 14.73 -21.71
C LEU A 178 -3.44 13.33 -21.11
N VAL A 179 -4.17 13.09 -20.04
CA VAL A 179 -4.13 11.85 -19.26
C VAL A 179 -5.51 11.22 -19.26
N GLY A 180 -5.59 9.97 -19.71
CA GLY A 180 -6.83 9.19 -19.73
C GLY A 180 -6.63 7.83 -19.08
N THR A 181 -7.65 7.38 -18.36
CA THR A 181 -7.72 6.13 -17.63
C THR A 181 -8.86 5.26 -18.14
N SER A 182 -8.67 3.94 -18.30
CA SER A 182 -9.75 3.02 -18.73
C SER A 182 -10.39 3.48 -20.04
N SER A 183 -11.72 3.61 -20.09
CA SER A 183 -12.44 4.05 -21.27
C SER A 183 -12.07 5.46 -21.72
N SER A 184 -11.55 6.33 -20.83
CA SER A 184 -11.14 7.67 -21.21
C SER A 184 -9.82 7.74 -21.98
N ALA A 185 -8.97 6.73 -21.86
CA ALA A 185 -7.75 6.62 -22.66
C ALA A 185 -8.03 6.68 -24.17
N ALA A 186 -9.14 6.05 -24.61
CA ALA A 186 -9.57 6.06 -26.01
C ALA A 186 -9.87 7.47 -26.51
N PHE A 187 -10.71 8.22 -25.79
CA PHE A 187 -11.08 9.57 -26.20
C PHE A 187 -9.96 10.58 -25.96
N VAL A 188 -9.06 10.37 -24.99
CA VAL A 188 -7.87 11.20 -24.80
C VAL A 188 -6.92 11.08 -25.99
N ALA A 189 -6.73 9.88 -26.55
CA ALA A 189 -5.98 9.70 -27.78
C ALA A 189 -6.63 10.45 -28.96
N MET A 190 -7.96 10.39 -29.09
CA MET A 190 -8.72 11.12 -30.11
C MET A 190 -8.61 12.64 -29.96
N LEU A 191 -8.78 13.15 -28.73
CA LEU A 191 -8.71 14.56 -28.40
C LEU A 191 -7.33 15.14 -28.70
N ALA A 192 -6.27 14.44 -28.27
CA ALA A 192 -4.91 14.81 -28.59
C ALA A 192 -4.66 14.83 -30.10
N ALA A 193 -5.11 13.80 -30.84
CA ALA A 193 -4.96 13.76 -32.29
C ALA A 193 -5.70 14.91 -32.99
N ARG A 194 -6.87 15.30 -32.48
CA ARG A 194 -7.65 16.44 -32.97
C ARG A 194 -6.91 17.77 -32.74
N LEU A 195 -6.39 17.99 -31.54
CA LEU A 195 -5.59 19.17 -31.20
C LEU A 195 -4.27 19.22 -31.97
N ALA A 196 -3.65 18.07 -32.23
CA ALA A 196 -2.45 17.96 -33.06
C ALA A 196 -2.74 18.20 -34.56
N ALA A 197 -3.98 17.98 -35.01
CA ALA A 197 -4.40 18.27 -36.39
C ALA A 197 -4.85 19.73 -36.57
N LYS A 198 -5.44 20.33 -35.54
CA LYS A 198 -5.88 21.72 -35.52
C LYS A 198 -5.38 22.42 -34.25
N PRO A 199 -4.11 22.86 -34.23
CA PRO A 199 -3.53 23.53 -33.07
C PRO A 199 -4.34 24.76 -32.65
N GLN A 200 -4.45 24.98 -31.35
CA GLN A 200 -5.16 26.12 -30.78
C GLN A 200 -4.13 27.19 -30.37
N PRO A 201 -4.39 28.50 -30.56
CA PRO A 201 -3.40 29.58 -30.38
C PRO A 201 -2.75 29.72 -28.99
N GLN A 202 -3.20 28.95 -28.01
CA GLN A 202 -2.88 29.09 -26.59
C GLN A 202 -2.67 27.74 -25.87
N VAL A 203 -2.65 26.63 -26.63
CA VAL A 203 -2.51 25.27 -26.11
C VAL A 203 -1.38 24.56 -26.86
N HIS A 204 -0.34 24.13 -26.16
CA HIS A 204 0.72 23.30 -26.72
C HIS A 204 0.62 21.88 -26.14
N ILE A 205 -0.03 20.99 -26.87
CA ILE A 205 -0.07 19.58 -26.48
C ILE A 205 1.33 18.98 -26.70
N VAL A 206 1.90 18.38 -25.65
CA VAL A 206 3.24 17.76 -25.69
C VAL A 206 3.13 16.24 -25.85
N GLY A 207 2.14 15.64 -25.22
CA GLY A 207 1.97 14.19 -25.25
C GLY A 207 0.74 13.70 -24.51
N VAL A 208 0.56 12.38 -24.52
CA VAL A 208 -0.53 11.68 -23.85
C VAL A 208 -0.01 10.60 -22.91
N MET A 209 -0.73 10.39 -21.81
CA MET A 209 -0.57 9.26 -20.92
C MET A 209 -1.87 8.45 -20.88
N LEU A 210 -1.78 7.18 -21.28
CA LEU A 210 -2.90 6.25 -21.39
C LEU A 210 -2.72 5.17 -20.33
N ILE A 211 -3.55 5.20 -19.28
CA ILE A 211 -3.41 4.33 -18.11
C ILE A 211 -4.51 3.28 -18.13
N SER A 212 -4.13 1.99 -18.09
CA SER A 212 -5.05 0.84 -18.09
C SER A 212 -6.20 1.06 -19.08
N GLY A 213 -5.87 1.41 -20.33
CA GLY A 213 -6.81 2.04 -21.26
C GLY A 213 -7.43 1.11 -22.29
N VAL A 214 -8.71 1.33 -22.65
CA VAL A 214 -9.40 0.60 -23.73
C VAL A 214 -9.09 1.22 -25.10
N VAL A 215 -7.85 1.06 -25.58
CA VAL A 215 -7.39 1.64 -26.87
C VAL A 215 -7.57 0.66 -28.03
N SER A 216 -7.26 -0.61 -27.79
CA SER A 216 -7.42 -1.71 -28.75
C SER A 216 -8.36 -2.77 -28.18
N PRO A 217 -9.67 -2.75 -28.51
CA PRO A 217 -10.62 -3.70 -27.95
C PRO A 217 -10.23 -5.16 -28.24
N ILE A 218 -9.83 -5.48 -29.47
CA ILE A 218 -9.33 -6.82 -29.82
C ILE A 218 -8.12 -7.19 -28.97
N GLY A 219 -7.18 -6.26 -28.79
CA GLY A 219 -5.99 -6.48 -27.95
C GLY A 219 -6.37 -6.82 -26.52
N ILE A 220 -7.26 -6.03 -25.91
CA ILE A 220 -7.72 -6.19 -24.53
C ILE A 220 -8.47 -7.51 -24.33
N TYR A 221 -9.47 -7.82 -25.15
CA TYR A 221 -10.27 -9.05 -24.99
C TYR A 221 -9.45 -10.32 -25.25
N ARG A 222 -8.58 -10.34 -26.27
CA ARG A 222 -7.63 -11.45 -26.47
C ARG A 222 -6.59 -11.53 -25.35
N GLY A 223 -6.22 -10.39 -24.76
CA GLY A 223 -5.35 -10.31 -23.60
C GLY A 223 -6.00 -10.92 -22.35
N ALA A 224 -7.31 -10.74 -22.18
CA ALA A 224 -8.07 -11.28 -21.06
C ALA A 224 -8.05 -12.82 -21.07
N VAL A 225 -8.33 -13.44 -22.23
CA VAL A 225 -8.23 -14.91 -22.38
C VAL A 225 -6.81 -15.41 -22.08
N ARG A 226 -5.78 -14.73 -22.61
CA ARG A 226 -4.37 -15.09 -22.36
C ARG A 226 -3.98 -14.95 -20.90
N MET A 227 -4.44 -13.90 -20.21
CA MET A 227 -4.20 -13.69 -18.79
C MET A 227 -4.92 -14.74 -17.94
N ALA A 228 -6.16 -15.10 -18.30
CA ALA A 228 -6.92 -16.15 -17.63
C ALA A 228 -6.20 -17.50 -17.70
N ASP A 229 -5.67 -17.87 -18.87
CA ASP A 229 -4.90 -19.09 -19.08
C ASP A 229 -3.56 -19.06 -18.34
N ALA A 230 -2.74 -18.05 -18.62
CA ALA A 230 -1.36 -17.94 -18.10
C ALA A 230 -1.29 -17.86 -16.57
N ARG A 231 -2.35 -17.37 -15.93
CA ARG A 231 -2.44 -17.27 -14.46
C ARG A 231 -3.37 -18.30 -13.83
N HIS A 232 -3.89 -19.23 -14.62
CA HIS A 232 -4.81 -20.27 -14.16
C HIS A 232 -6.01 -19.69 -13.38
N LEU A 233 -6.57 -18.58 -13.86
CA LEU A 233 -7.71 -17.91 -13.20
C LEU A 233 -9.00 -18.72 -13.36
N LEU A 234 -9.07 -19.54 -14.41
CA LEU A 234 -10.20 -20.40 -14.76
C LEU A 234 -9.72 -21.79 -15.19
N PRO A 235 -10.58 -22.83 -15.11
CA PRO A 235 -10.29 -24.15 -15.67
C PRO A 235 -10.00 -24.09 -17.18
N LYS A 236 -9.12 -24.97 -17.67
CA LYS A 236 -8.72 -25.01 -19.09
C LYS A 236 -9.91 -25.13 -20.06
N GLU A 237 -10.94 -25.89 -19.70
CA GLU A 237 -12.15 -26.04 -20.53
C GLU A 237 -12.91 -24.71 -20.68
N GLU A 238 -12.98 -23.91 -19.61
CA GLU A 238 -13.60 -22.58 -19.67
C GLU A 238 -12.77 -21.65 -20.55
N VAL A 239 -11.43 -21.67 -20.43
CA VAL A 239 -10.54 -20.87 -21.30
C VAL A 239 -10.67 -21.27 -22.77
N SER A 240 -10.77 -22.57 -23.08
CA SER A 240 -11.02 -23.06 -24.44
C SER A 240 -12.34 -22.54 -24.99
N LYS A 241 -13.40 -22.54 -24.16
CA LYS A 241 -14.69 -21.95 -24.52
C LYS A 241 -14.58 -20.44 -24.76
N MET A 242 -13.93 -19.69 -23.87
CA MET A 242 -13.69 -18.26 -24.06
C MET A 242 -13.00 -17.99 -25.39
N THR A 243 -12.02 -18.81 -25.76
CA THR A 243 -11.29 -18.71 -27.03
C THR A 243 -12.21 -18.88 -28.23
N ALA A 244 -13.11 -19.88 -28.19
CA ALA A 244 -14.08 -20.11 -29.25
C ALA A 244 -15.12 -18.97 -29.36
N ASP A 245 -15.67 -18.52 -28.22
CA ASP A 245 -16.65 -17.45 -28.16
C ASP A 245 -16.05 -16.10 -28.65
N LEU A 246 -14.74 -15.92 -28.49
CA LEU A 246 -14.03 -14.71 -28.93
C LEU A 246 -14.01 -14.51 -30.45
N GLN A 247 -14.17 -15.57 -31.25
CA GLN A 247 -14.24 -15.44 -32.72
C GLN A 247 -15.43 -14.56 -33.17
N GLN A 248 -16.57 -14.70 -32.48
CA GLN A 248 -17.73 -13.87 -32.74
C GLN A 248 -17.51 -12.43 -32.28
N CYS A 249 -16.89 -12.23 -31.11
CA CYS A 249 -16.48 -10.93 -30.61
C CYS A 249 -15.58 -10.19 -31.62
N ASP A 250 -14.53 -10.84 -32.13
CA ASP A 250 -13.61 -10.28 -33.12
C ASP A 250 -14.34 -9.82 -34.40
N THR A 251 -15.27 -10.65 -34.89
CA THR A 251 -16.09 -10.34 -36.07
C THR A 251 -16.94 -9.09 -35.84
N GLN A 252 -17.60 -8.99 -34.68
CA GLN A 252 -18.46 -7.86 -34.35
C GLN A 252 -17.68 -6.57 -34.07
N ILE A 253 -16.48 -6.67 -33.48
CA ILE A 253 -15.56 -5.53 -33.39
C ILE A 253 -15.16 -5.06 -34.79
N GLY A 254 -14.89 -5.98 -35.72
CA GLY A 254 -14.64 -5.66 -37.12
C GLY A 254 -15.79 -4.89 -37.76
N GLN A 255 -17.04 -5.31 -37.52
CA GLN A 255 -18.23 -4.60 -38.00
C GLN A 255 -18.41 -3.21 -37.38
N CYS A 256 -18.13 -3.05 -36.08
CA CYS A 256 -18.12 -1.74 -35.41
C CYS A 256 -17.13 -0.77 -36.07
N ASN A 257 -15.99 -1.27 -36.55
CA ASN A 257 -14.89 -0.49 -37.12
C ASN A 257 -14.83 -0.51 -38.66
N SER A 258 -15.90 -0.95 -39.34
CA SER A 258 -15.87 -1.21 -40.80
C SER A 258 -15.75 0.03 -41.68
N ASN A 259 -16.00 1.23 -41.14
CA ASN A 259 -15.73 2.50 -41.82
C ASN A 259 -14.23 2.79 -41.99
N GLY A 260 -13.37 2.00 -41.36
CA GLY A 260 -11.91 2.08 -41.46
C GLY A 260 -11.24 2.86 -40.33
N PRO A 261 -9.90 2.78 -40.23
CA PRO A 261 -9.13 3.42 -39.16
C PRO A 261 -9.34 4.93 -39.08
N GLY A 262 -9.56 5.45 -37.87
CA GLY A 262 -9.76 6.88 -37.63
C GLY A 262 -11.10 7.45 -38.13
N LYS A 263 -11.98 6.61 -38.70
CA LYS A 263 -13.34 7.00 -39.08
C LYS A 263 -14.33 6.67 -37.97
N PRO A 264 -15.44 7.42 -37.84
CA PRO A 264 -16.46 7.14 -36.82
C PRO A 264 -16.96 5.69 -36.90
N PRO A 265 -17.12 5.00 -35.76
CA PRO A 265 -17.60 3.63 -35.76
C PRO A 265 -19.10 3.54 -36.00
N ILE A 266 -19.58 2.38 -36.45
CA ILE A 266 -21.01 2.13 -36.65
C ILE A 266 -21.63 1.72 -35.31
N SER A 267 -22.22 2.69 -34.61
CA SER A 267 -22.73 2.55 -33.24
C SER A 267 -23.58 1.29 -32.98
N ALA A 268 -24.41 0.87 -33.93
CA ALA A 268 -25.28 -0.29 -33.77
C ALA A 268 -24.50 -1.61 -33.67
N PHE A 269 -23.38 -1.73 -34.39
CA PHE A 269 -22.50 -2.91 -34.31
C PHE A 269 -21.64 -2.88 -33.04
N CYS A 270 -21.23 -1.70 -32.57
CA CYS A 270 -20.42 -1.57 -31.36
C CYS A 270 -21.14 -2.02 -30.10
N ASN A 271 -22.41 -1.65 -29.93
CA ASN A 271 -23.24 -2.14 -28.81
C ASN A 271 -23.26 -3.67 -28.73
N ARG A 272 -23.41 -4.34 -29.87
CA ARG A 272 -23.43 -5.81 -29.93
C ARG A 272 -22.07 -6.39 -29.60
N ALA A 273 -21.01 -5.81 -30.18
CA ALA A 273 -19.64 -6.24 -29.96
C ALA A 273 -19.30 -6.23 -28.46
N VAL A 274 -19.49 -5.11 -27.76
CA VAL A 274 -19.21 -5.01 -26.31
C VAL A 274 -19.91 -6.12 -25.54
N LYS A 275 -21.23 -6.28 -25.76
CA LYS A 275 -22.00 -7.32 -25.07
C LYS A 275 -21.44 -8.72 -25.32
N THR A 276 -21.21 -9.09 -26.59
CA THR A 276 -20.68 -10.41 -26.94
C THR A 276 -19.28 -10.64 -26.36
N CYS A 277 -18.42 -9.62 -26.37
CA CYS A 277 -17.07 -9.73 -25.85
C CYS A 277 -17.01 -9.82 -24.31
N ASP A 278 -17.82 -9.02 -23.61
CA ASP A 278 -17.92 -9.07 -22.15
C ASP A 278 -18.50 -10.41 -21.69
N ASP A 279 -19.55 -10.91 -22.38
CA ASP A 279 -20.14 -12.22 -22.14
C ASP A 279 -19.11 -13.36 -22.29
N ALA A 280 -18.20 -13.22 -23.26
CA ALA A 280 -17.15 -14.21 -23.53
C ALA A 280 -15.97 -14.13 -22.55
N THR A 281 -15.64 -12.96 -22.00
CA THR A 281 -14.35 -12.75 -21.32
C THR A 281 -14.43 -12.29 -19.87
N LEU A 282 -15.44 -11.53 -19.49
CA LEU A 282 -15.63 -11.00 -18.13
C LEU A 282 -16.57 -11.90 -17.31
N ASN A 283 -17.73 -12.26 -17.87
CA ASN A 283 -18.73 -13.08 -17.18
C ASN A 283 -18.19 -14.42 -16.63
N PRO A 284 -17.25 -15.12 -17.29
CA PRO A 284 -16.65 -16.33 -16.71
C PRO A 284 -15.92 -16.08 -15.37
N LEU A 285 -15.17 -14.98 -15.24
CA LEU A 285 -14.51 -14.62 -13.97
C LEU A 285 -15.52 -14.24 -12.90
N GLU A 286 -16.53 -13.46 -13.26
CA GLU A 286 -17.60 -13.03 -12.35
C GLU A 286 -18.37 -14.23 -11.78
N LYS A 287 -18.67 -15.25 -12.61
CA LYS A 287 -19.29 -16.50 -12.16
C LYS A 287 -18.44 -17.27 -11.15
N LYS A 288 -17.12 -17.13 -11.19
CA LYS A 288 -16.19 -17.68 -10.20
C LYS A 288 -15.96 -16.74 -9.00
N LYS A 289 -16.74 -15.65 -8.93
CA LYS A 289 -16.61 -14.60 -7.92
C LYS A 289 -15.18 -14.08 -7.85
N ARG A 290 -14.55 -13.83 -9.00
CA ARG A 290 -13.21 -13.21 -9.07
C ARG A 290 -13.34 -11.82 -9.69
N SER A 291 -12.67 -10.85 -9.08
CA SER A 291 -12.67 -9.49 -9.57
C SER A 291 -11.97 -9.37 -10.93
N TYR A 292 -12.57 -8.63 -11.84
CA TYR A 292 -11.93 -8.22 -13.11
C TYR A 292 -11.15 -6.90 -12.98
N TYR A 293 -11.21 -6.23 -11.83
CA TYR A 293 -10.37 -5.07 -11.52
C TYR A 293 -9.08 -5.46 -10.79
N ASP A 294 -9.11 -6.57 -10.05
CA ASP A 294 -7.91 -7.19 -9.50
C ASP A 294 -8.05 -8.70 -9.33
N VAL A 295 -7.40 -9.45 -10.19
CA VAL A 295 -7.53 -10.92 -10.23
C VAL A 295 -7.09 -11.63 -8.96
N ARG A 296 -6.45 -10.96 -8.00
CA ARG A 296 -6.03 -11.54 -6.71
C ARG A 296 -7.13 -11.52 -5.67
N VAL A 297 -8.29 -10.93 -5.96
CA VAL A 297 -9.39 -10.78 -5.00
C VAL A 297 -10.66 -11.42 -5.52
N LEU A 298 -11.51 -11.81 -4.58
CA LEU A 298 -12.85 -12.26 -4.93
C LEU A 298 -13.71 -11.05 -5.29
N ASP A 299 -14.61 -11.25 -6.25
CA ASP A 299 -15.60 -10.27 -6.68
C ASP A 299 -16.49 -9.84 -5.49
N GLY A 300 -16.79 -8.55 -5.44
CA GLY A 300 -17.36 -7.85 -4.29
C GLY A 300 -16.42 -7.67 -3.08
N GLN A 301 -15.28 -8.37 -3.01
CA GLN A 301 -14.31 -8.28 -1.90
C GLN A 301 -13.16 -7.29 -2.14
N GLU A 302 -13.11 -6.67 -3.30
CA GLU A 302 -12.42 -5.41 -3.59
C GLU A 302 -12.47 -4.46 -2.40
N LYS A 303 -13.69 -4.23 -1.91
CA LYS A 303 -13.99 -3.28 -0.83
C LYS A 303 -13.33 -3.69 0.48
N ALA A 304 -13.21 -4.99 0.73
CA ALA A 304 -12.65 -5.56 1.94
C ALA A 304 -11.12 -5.60 1.92
N LYS A 305 -10.51 -5.90 0.75
CA LYS A 305 -9.07 -6.14 0.59
C LYS A 305 -8.25 -4.85 0.44
N TYR A 306 -8.77 -3.81 -0.21
CA TYR A 306 -8.04 -2.55 -0.41
C TYR A 306 -8.37 -1.47 0.64
N PHE A 307 -9.13 -1.81 1.69
CA PHE A 307 -9.82 -0.83 2.55
C PHE A 307 -10.69 0.16 1.76
N LEU A 308 -11.08 -0.21 0.53
CA LEU A 308 -11.99 0.56 -0.31
C LEU A 308 -13.43 0.24 0.09
N LYS A 309 -13.79 0.50 1.36
CA LYS A 309 -15.17 0.86 1.61
C LYS A 309 -15.41 2.09 0.76
N PHE A 310 -16.26 1.96 -0.24
CA PHE A 310 -16.55 3.01 -1.18
C PHE A 310 -16.76 4.35 -0.47
N TRP A 311 -15.81 5.25 -0.77
CA TRP A 311 -16.01 6.67 -1.05
C TRP A 311 -16.39 7.62 0.09
N PRO A 312 -15.54 7.94 1.08
CA PRO A 312 -15.78 9.11 1.95
C PRO A 312 -15.80 10.47 1.20
N VAL A 313 -15.57 10.48 -0.12
CA VAL A 313 -15.60 11.68 -0.96
C VAL A 313 -17.02 12.10 -1.31
N ASP A 314 -17.98 11.17 -1.39
CA ASP A 314 -19.38 11.51 -1.66
C ASP A 314 -19.95 12.44 -0.60
N THR A 315 -19.67 12.15 0.67
CA THR A 315 -20.07 12.95 1.83
C THR A 315 -19.39 14.31 1.85
N LEU A 316 -18.13 14.40 1.38
CA LEU A 316 -17.41 15.65 1.28
C LEU A 316 -17.96 16.53 0.15
N LEU A 317 -18.13 15.97 -1.05
CA LEU A 317 -18.56 16.73 -2.23
C LEU A 317 -20.07 17.02 -2.22
N ASN A 318 -20.85 16.33 -1.39
CA ASN A 318 -22.25 16.68 -1.10
C ASN A 318 -22.43 17.52 0.17
N ASP A 319 -21.34 17.92 0.84
CA ASP A 319 -21.42 18.88 1.93
C ASP A 319 -21.80 20.27 1.38
N GLN A 320 -22.78 20.91 2.00
CA GLN A 320 -23.35 22.16 1.50
C GLN A 320 -22.34 23.31 1.54
N GLU A 321 -21.50 23.37 2.57
CA GLU A 321 -20.48 24.42 2.70
C GLU A 321 -19.38 24.22 1.65
N ILE A 322 -18.98 22.97 1.39
CA ILE A 322 -18.05 22.64 0.32
C ILE A 322 -18.64 23.00 -1.05
N GLN A 323 -19.90 22.66 -1.32
CA GLN A 323 -20.52 23.01 -2.59
C GLN A 323 -20.64 24.52 -2.81
N GLN A 324 -20.98 25.27 -1.76
CA GLN A 324 -20.98 26.74 -1.80
C GLN A 324 -19.60 27.30 -2.16
N GLU A 325 -18.53 26.75 -1.57
CA GLU A 325 -17.17 27.19 -1.87
C GLU A 325 -16.72 26.84 -3.28
N LEU A 326 -17.13 25.67 -3.79
CA LEU A 326 -16.85 25.25 -5.17
C LEU A 326 -17.73 25.99 -6.19
N GLY A 327 -18.73 26.76 -5.74
CA GLY A 327 -19.69 27.43 -6.62
C GLY A 327 -20.60 26.46 -7.38
N VAL A 328 -20.96 25.34 -6.75
CA VAL A 328 -21.81 24.29 -7.32
C VAL A 328 -23.08 24.09 -6.47
N SER A 329 -24.13 23.57 -7.10
CA SER A 329 -25.42 23.31 -6.45
C SER A 329 -26.03 21.96 -6.84
N LYS A 330 -25.29 21.17 -7.62
CA LYS A 330 -25.73 19.88 -8.14
C LYS A 330 -25.34 18.80 -7.14
N LYS A 331 -26.26 17.86 -6.86
CA LYS A 331 -25.92 16.64 -6.12
C LYS A 331 -24.81 15.91 -6.87
N TRP A 332 -23.70 15.69 -6.18
CA TRP A 332 -22.53 15.04 -6.75
C TRP A 332 -22.69 13.52 -6.71
N GLU A 333 -22.34 12.87 -7.80
CA GLU A 333 -22.27 11.42 -7.92
C GLU A 333 -20.95 11.03 -8.59
N ARG A 334 -20.33 9.93 -8.13
CA ARG A 334 -19.02 9.47 -8.63
C ARG A 334 -19.07 9.07 -10.10
N SER A 335 -20.15 8.43 -10.52
CA SER A 335 -20.33 7.92 -11.87
C SER A 335 -21.75 8.19 -12.33
N ASN A 336 -21.91 8.69 -13.55
CA ASN A 336 -23.22 8.96 -14.13
C ASN A 336 -23.68 7.78 -15.02
N ALA A 337 -24.79 7.15 -14.64
CA ALA A 337 -25.30 5.99 -15.34
C ALA A 337 -25.76 6.31 -16.77
N GLU A 338 -26.37 7.47 -17.03
CA GLU A 338 -26.83 7.83 -18.38
C GLU A 338 -25.65 8.00 -19.35
N VAL A 339 -24.58 8.65 -18.88
CA VAL A 339 -23.33 8.79 -19.63
C VAL A 339 -22.71 7.40 -19.88
N PHE A 340 -22.65 6.55 -18.86
CA PHE A 340 -22.16 5.18 -19.02
C PHE A 340 -22.92 4.44 -20.12
N HIS A 341 -24.26 4.40 -20.06
CA HIS A 341 -25.08 3.72 -21.07
C HIS A 341 -24.91 4.33 -22.47
N ALA A 342 -24.77 5.64 -22.57
CA ALA A 342 -24.60 6.32 -23.85
C ALA A 342 -23.22 6.05 -24.50
N TYR A 343 -22.16 5.95 -23.71
CA TYR A 343 -20.77 5.89 -24.20
C TYR A 343 -20.12 4.51 -24.11
N ASN A 344 -20.60 3.57 -23.29
CA ASN A 344 -19.97 2.27 -23.08
C ASN A 344 -19.74 1.51 -24.40
N LYS A 345 -20.62 1.68 -25.37
CA LYS A 345 -20.50 1.10 -26.72
C LYS A 345 -19.21 1.46 -27.46
N TYR A 346 -18.63 2.62 -27.18
CA TYR A 346 -17.40 3.07 -27.83
C TYR A 346 -16.15 2.38 -27.28
N THR A 347 -16.26 1.53 -26.25
CA THR A 347 -15.16 0.63 -25.85
C THR A 347 -14.80 -0.37 -26.95
N ALA A 348 -15.75 -0.72 -27.84
CA ALA A 348 -15.49 -1.51 -29.05
C ALA A 348 -14.87 -0.69 -30.22
N TYR A 349 -14.65 0.62 -30.05
CA TYR A 349 -14.00 1.44 -31.07
C TYR A 349 -12.48 1.30 -31.00
N ASN A 350 -11.85 0.92 -32.11
CA ASN A 350 -10.41 0.79 -32.19
C ASN A 350 -9.75 2.16 -32.39
N THR A 351 -9.14 2.69 -31.33
CA THR A 351 -8.52 4.03 -31.32
C THR A 351 -7.00 4.00 -31.50
N THR A 352 -6.40 2.84 -31.80
CA THR A 352 -4.95 2.73 -32.08
C THR A 352 -4.47 3.63 -33.22
N TYR A 353 -5.34 3.93 -34.19
CA TYR A 353 -5.06 4.89 -35.26
C TYR A 353 -4.66 6.26 -34.73
N PHE A 354 -5.34 6.77 -33.70
CA PHE A 354 -5.06 8.09 -33.14
C PHE A 354 -3.73 8.12 -32.38
N VAL A 355 -3.37 7.01 -31.73
CA VAL A 355 -2.04 6.85 -31.12
C VAL A 355 -0.95 6.88 -32.18
N THR A 356 -1.11 6.14 -33.28
CA THR A 356 -0.19 6.17 -34.42
C THR A 356 -0.08 7.57 -35.03
N SER A 357 -1.21 8.26 -35.21
CA SER A 357 -1.23 9.62 -35.78
C SER A 357 -0.49 10.63 -34.91
N LEU A 358 -0.55 10.49 -33.58
CA LEU A 358 0.24 11.31 -32.65
C LEU A 358 1.72 11.02 -32.79
N LEU A 359 2.12 9.75 -32.82
CA LEU A 359 3.51 9.35 -33.00
C LEU A 359 4.07 9.84 -34.34
N ASP A 360 3.30 9.75 -35.44
CA ASP A 360 3.70 10.27 -36.76
C ASP A 360 3.97 11.78 -36.75
N LYS A 361 3.34 12.51 -35.83
CA LYS A 361 3.54 13.95 -35.64
C LYS A 361 4.61 14.31 -34.61
N GLY A 362 5.37 13.34 -34.08
CA GLY A 362 6.45 13.58 -33.14
C GLY A 362 6.01 13.74 -31.69
N PHE A 363 4.79 13.33 -31.31
CA PHE A 363 4.30 13.44 -29.93
C PHE A 363 4.85 12.33 -29.03
N LYS A 364 4.85 12.60 -27.73
CA LYS A 364 5.19 11.62 -26.70
C LYS A 364 3.93 10.83 -26.29
N VAL A 365 4.03 9.51 -26.27
CA VAL A 365 2.98 8.59 -25.85
C VAL A 365 3.53 7.67 -24.75
N LEU A 366 2.97 7.78 -23.55
CA LEU A 366 3.19 6.82 -22.47
C LEU A 366 1.94 5.95 -22.29
N VAL A 367 2.13 4.64 -22.33
CA VAL A 367 1.10 3.65 -22.03
C VAL A 367 1.48 2.92 -20.75
N MET A 368 0.61 2.91 -19.76
CA MET A 368 0.87 2.32 -18.46
C MET A 368 -0.24 1.39 -18.02
N ASN A 369 0.10 0.24 -17.46
CA ASN A 369 -0.87 -0.75 -17.03
C ASN A 369 -0.50 -1.37 -15.68
N GLY A 370 -1.49 -1.65 -14.84
CA GLY A 370 -1.28 -2.50 -13.66
C GLY A 370 -1.27 -3.97 -14.04
N ASP A 371 -0.36 -4.74 -13.45
CA ASP A 371 -0.21 -6.16 -13.75
C ASP A 371 -1.31 -7.07 -13.19
N GLN A 372 -2.33 -6.59 -12.47
CA GLN A 372 -3.44 -7.44 -11.94
C GLN A 372 -4.82 -6.98 -12.39
N ASP A 373 -4.88 -5.88 -13.13
CA ASP A 373 -6.08 -5.42 -13.81
C ASP A 373 -6.40 -6.40 -14.95
N TYR A 374 -7.64 -6.89 -15.02
CA TYR A 374 -8.07 -7.87 -16.01
C TYR A 374 -8.92 -7.25 -17.12
N ILE A 375 -9.87 -6.39 -16.75
CA ILE A 375 -10.77 -5.70 -17.68
C ILE A 375 -9.99 -4.84 -18.68
N THR A 376 -8.88 -4.23 -18.24
CA THR A 376 -7.94 -3.49 -19.08
C THR A 376 -6.54 -4.04 -18.91
N ASN A 377 -6.36 -5.34 -19.13
CA ASN A 377 -5.13 -6.07 -18.81
C ASN A 377 -3.87 -5.62 -19.57
N SER A 378 -2.73 -5.75 -18.87
CA SER A 378 -1.40 -5.42 -19.40
C SER A 378 -0.98 -6.28 -20.59
N VAL A 379 -1.40 -7.56 -20.63
CA VAL A 379 -1.08 -8.51 -21.71
C VAL A 379 -1.62 -8.02 -23.06
N GLY A 380 -2.88 -7.62 -23.07
CA GLY A 380 -3.56 -7.05 -24.22
C GLY A 380 -2.97 -5.69 -24.59
N THR A 381 -2.67 -4.87 -23.58
CA THR A 381 -2.03 -3.57 -23.81
C THR A 381 -0.68 -3.69 -24.49
N GLU A 382 0.25 -4.46 -23.92
CA GLU A 382 1.58 -4.66 -24.49
C GLU A 382 1.46 -5.20 -25.92
N THR A 383 0.53 -6.15 -26.15
CA THR A 383 0.30 -6.71 -27.48
C THR A 383 -0.06 -5.63 -28.50
N TRP A 384 -1.00 -4.73 -28.22
CA TRP A 384 -1.37 -3.72 -29.22
C TRP A 384 -0.29 -2.66 -29.38
N VAL A 385 0.40 -2.27 -28.30
CA VAL A 385 1.52 -1.31 -28.37
C VAL A 385 2.64 -1.85 -29.26
N LEU A 386 3.03 -3.11 -29.06
CA LEU A 386 4.07 -3.76 -29.87
C LEU A 386 3.62 -4.09 -31.30
N ASN A 387 2.34 -3.92 -31.62
CA ASN A 387 1.80 -4.11 -32.97
C ASN A 387 1.42 -2.78 -33.65
N LEU A 388 1.64 -1.64 -33.00
CA LEU A 388 1.41 -0.33 -33.60
C LEU A 388 2.17 -0.19 -34.93
N LYS A 389 1.44 0.19 -35.96
CA LYS A 389 1.97 0.57 -37.27
C LYS A 389 2.21 2.08 -37.31
N GLY A 390 2.60 2.62 -38.46
CA GLY A 390 2.92 4.03 -38.64
C GLY A 390 4.11 4.23 -39.58
N ALA A 391 4.51 5.48 -39.80
CA ALA A 391 5.62 5.82 -40.71
C ALA A 391 6.93 5.13 -40.30
N ASP A 392 7.15 4.98 -38.99
CA ASP A 392 8.38 4.47 -38.40
C ASP A 392 8.32 3.02 -37.91
N LYS A 393 7.21 2.29 -38.16
CA LYS A 393 6.96 0.94 -37.62
C LYS A 393 7.18 0.88 -36.09
N TYR A 394 6.55 1.81 -35.35
CA TYR A 394 6.80 2.04 -33.92
C TYR A 394 6.76 0.76 -33.07
N GLY A 395 5.72 -0.07 -33.21
CA GLY A 395 5.60 -1.32 -32.45
C GLY A 395 6.73 -2.31 -32.74
N ASP A 396 7.14 -2.45 -34.01
CA ASP A 396 8.18 -3.38 -34.43
C ASP A 396 9.57 -2.94 -33.89
N LYS A 397 9.87 -1.63 -33.93
CA LYS A 397 11.11 -1.09 -33.35
C LYS A 397 11.14 -1.20 -31.83
N LEU A 398 10.03 -0.87 -31.14
CA LEU A 398 9.94 -1.00 -29.69
C LEU A 398 10.07 -2.46 -29.21
N ARG A 399 9.58 -3.43 -30.00
CA ARG A 399 9.74 -4.87 -29.72
C ARG A 399 11.21 -5.29 -29.65
N GLY A 400 12.07 -4.67 -30.45
CA GLY A 400 13.51 -4.88 -30.42
C GLY A 400 14.21 -4.30 -29.19
N VAL A 401 13.54 -3.44 -28.41
CA VAL A 401 14.07 -2.88 -27.16
C VAL A 401 13.77 -3.85 -26.00
N PRO A 402 14.77 -4.39 -25.30
CA PRO A 402 14.54 -5.30 -24.18
C PRO A 402 13.79 -4.59 -23.03
N PRO A 403 12.90 -5.31 -22.30
CA PRO A 403 12.22 -4.73 -21.16
C PRO A 403 13.23 -4.44 -20.05
N THR A 404 13.20 -3.21 -19.53
CA THR A 404 14.07 -2.76 -18.45
C THR A 404 13.30 -2.78 -17.14
N PRO A 405 13.80 -3.44 -16.07
CA PRO A 405 13.16 -3.39 -14.76
C PRO A 405 13.06 -1.96 -14.24
N VAL A 406 11.87 -1.56 -13.81
CA VAL A 406 11.66 -0.31 -13.10
C VAL A 406 11.86 -0.58 -11.62
N LYS A 407 13.01 -0.17 -11.08
CA LYS A 407 13.35 -0.37 -9.67
C LYS A 407 13.24 0.93 -8.88
N PHE A 408 12.84 0.80 -7.62
CA PHE A 408 12.68 1.92 -6.72
C PHE A 408 13.03 1.52 -5.29
N GLY A 409 14.03 2.18 -4.69
CA GLY A 409 14.55 1.79 -3.37
C GLY A 409 15.06 0.34 -3.31
N GLY A 410 15.54 -0.20 -4.44
CA GLY A 410 15.92 -1.61 -4.59
C GLY A 410 14.76 -2.58 -4.89
N VAL A 411 13.50 -2.12 -4.80
CA VAL A 411 12.30 -2.93 -5.09
C VAL A 411 11.93 -2.81 -6.56
N GLU A 412 11.72 -3.93 -7.23
CA GLU A 412 11.22 -3.96 -8.61
C GLU A 412 9.71 -3.69 -8.65
N LEU A 413 9.34 -2.56 -9.25
CA LEU A 413 7.97 -2.07 -9.40
C LEU A 413 7.35 -2.44 -10.76
N GLY A 414 8.00 -3.31 -11.53
CA GLY A 414 7.56 -3.73 -12.87
C GLY A 414 8.65 -3.51 -13.92
N TYR A 415 8.26 -3.31 -15.17
CA TYR A 415 9.20 -3.12 -16.27
C TYR A 415 8.71 -2.06 -17.28
N MET A 416 9.64 -1.59 -18.11
CA MET A 416 9.38 -0.59 -19.14
C MET A 416 10.10 -0.94 -20.44
N ARG A 417 9.46 -0.62 -21.56
CA ARG A 417 10.09 -0.46 -22.87
C ARG A 417 9.89 0.98 -23.30
N ALA A 418 10.95 1.68 -23.68
CA ALA A 418 10.85 3.05 -24.17
C ALA A 418 11.80 3.25 -25.36
N LEU A 419 11.35 3.98 -26.37
CA LEU A 419 12.14 4.32 -27.54
C LEU A 419 11.81 5.74 -28.02
N ASP A 420 12.85 6.54 -28.26
CA ASP A 420 12.76 7.80 -28.99
C ASP A 420 12.96 7.53 -30.50
N TYR A 421 12.21 8.23 -31.35
CA TYR A 421 12.18 8.03 -32.80
C TYR A 421 12.79 9.23 -33.55
N PRO A 422 13.26 9.05 -34.80
CA PRO A 422 13.88 10.12 -35.59
C PRO A 422 13.01 11.37 -35.76
N ASN A 423 11.70 11.23 -35.79
CA ASN A 423 10.74 12.33 -35.90
C ASN A 423 10.45 13.05 -34.57
N ARG A 424 11.27 12.81 -33.52
CA ARG A 424 11.11 13.30 -32.14
C ARG A 424 9.96 12.69 -31.34
N ALA A 425 9.24 11.71 -31.91
CA ALA A 425 8.26 10.96 -31.14
C ALA A 425 8.94 10.12 -30.06
N ARG A 426 8.19 9.83 -28.99
CA ARG A 426 8.59 8.85 -27.98
C ARG A 426 7.43 7.92 -27.70
N LEU A 427 7.68 6.62 -27.73
CA LEU A 427 6.73 5.61 -27.31
C LEU A 427 7.31 4.86 -26.11
N ALA A 428 6.57 4.87 -25.01
CA ALA A 428 6.90 4.08 -23.82
C ALA A 428 5.71 3.22 -23.41
N PHE A 429 5.98 1.94 -23.13
CA PHE A 429 5.05 1.04 -22.47
C PHE A 429 5.64 0.65 -21.12
N THR A 430 4.79 0.60 -20.11
CA THR A 430 5.18 0.08 -18.82
C THR A 430 4.09 -0.74 -18.16
N GLU A 431 4.50 -1.87 -17.60
CA GLU A 431 3.69 -2.62 -16.66
C GLU A 431 4.17 -2.28 -15.25
N ALA A 432 3.27 -1.73 -14.46
CA ALA A 432 3.48 -1.50 -13.03
C ALA A 432 3.03 -2.74 -12.26
N ARG A 433 3.96 -3.34 -11.53
CA ARG A 433 3.68 -4.38 -10.56
C ARG A 433 2.83 -3.78 -9.46
N MET A 434 1.58 -4.21 -9.43
CA MET A 434 0.65 -3.96 -8.36
C MET A 434 1.23 -4.65 -7.11
N LEU A 435 1.97 -3.92 -6.27
CA LEU A 435 2.49 -4.47 -5.02
C LEU A 435 1.35 -4.58 -4.00
N THR A 436 0.43 -5.54 -4.14
CA THR A 436 -0.12 -6.12 -2.92
C THR A 436 0.93 -7.14 -2.48
N GLY A 437 1.95 -6.72 -1.71
CA GLY A 437 2.97 -7.71 -1.38
C GLY A 437 4.01 -7.44 -0.30
N GLU A 438 4.34 -6.21 0.08
CA GLU A 438 5.03 -6.06 1.36
C GLU A 438 3.96 -6.13 2.45
N ARG A 439 3.82 -7.32 3.04
CA ARG A 439 3.13 -7.49 4.33
C ARG A 439 3.73 -6.42 5.24
N THR A 440 2.99 -5.37 5.51
CA THR A 440 3.51 -4.23 6.26
C THR A 440 2.81 -4.28 7.60
N LEU A 441 3.51 -4.77 8.63
CA LEU A 441 2.99 -4.77 9.99
C LEU A 441 2.89 -3.33 10.51
N CYS A 442 3.82 -2.46 10.09
CA CYS A 442 3.86 -1.07 10.50
C CYS A 442 4.16 -0.13 9.32
N PRO A 443 3.21 0.72 8.89
CA PRO A 443 3.42 1.63 7.76
C PRO A 443 4.38 2.79 8.07
N TYR A 444 4.72 3.02 9.35
CA TYR A 444 5.65 4.08 9.76
C TYR A 444 7.12 3.65 9.71
N SER A 445 7.41 2.35 9.55
CA SER A 445 8.76 1.85 9.38
C SER A 445 9.27 2.16 7.98
N THR A 446 10.48 2.68 7.89
CA THR A 446 11.16 2.92 6.62
C THR A 446 12.00 1.73 6.19
N GLY A 447 12.45 0.89 7.12
CA GLY A 447 13.12 -0.39 6.87
C GLY A 447 12.19 -1.47 6.30
N SER A 448 12.76 -2.40 5.53
CA SER A 448 12.03 -3.54 4.96
C SER A 448 11.44 -4.46 6.03
N GLN A 449 10.30 -5.08 5.74
CA GLN A 449 9.57 -5.93 6.68
C GLN A 449 9.37 -7.32 6.09
N LYS A 450 9.68 -8.35 6.86
CA LYS A 450 9.56 -9.76 6.47
C LYS A 450 8.88 -10.56 7.58
N PHE A 451 8.00 -11.46 7.18
CA PHE A 451 7.23 -12.31 8.09
C PHE A 451 7.25 -13.71 7.56
N GLY A 452 7.34 -14.69 8.44
CA GLY A 452 7.42 -16.07 8.02
C GLY A 452 7.51 -17.03 9.17
N TYR A 453 7.87 -18.25 8.81
CA TYR A 453 8.01 -19.35 9.75
C TYR A 453 9.40 -19.97 9.60
N ILE A 454 10.01 -20.31 10.73
CA ILE A 454 11.16 -21.20 10.79
C ILE A 454 10.68 -22.56 11.25
N GLN A 455 10.79 -23.56 10.37
CA GLN A 455 10.42 -24.92 10.69
C GLN A 455 11.58 -25.64 11.40
N VAL A 456 11.30 -26.18 12.59
CA VAL A 456 12.30 -26.90 13.39
C VAL A 456 12.03 -28.40 13.44
N SER A 457 10.77 -28.82 13.27
CA SER A 457 10.37 -30.22 13.13
C SER A 457 9.21 -30.35 12.14
N PRO A 458 8.80 -31.57 11.74
CA PRO A 458 7.63 -31.76 10.89
C PRO A 458 6.33 -31.15 11.47
N LEU A 459 6.23 -31.08 12.80
CA LEU A 459 5.04 -30.59 13.51
C LEU A 459 5.21 -29.16 14.06
N THR A 460 6.44 -28.66 14.20
CA THR A 460 6.73 -27.40 14.89
C THR A 460 7.36 -26.37 13.95
N LYS A 461 6.73 -25.20 13.86
CA LYS A 461 7.23 -24.01 13.17
C LYS A 461 7.03 -22.76 14.02
N TYR A 462 8.09 -21.96 14.15
CA TYR A 462 8.10 -20.72 14.90
C TYR A 462 7.88 -19.52 13.98
N PHE A 463 6.91 -18.68 14.29
CA PHE A 463 6.63 -17.46 13.55
C PHE A 463 7.63 -16.36 13.91
N PHE A 464 8.04 -15.58 12.91
CA PHE A 464 8.83 -14.37 13.10
C PHE A 464 8.24 -13.17 12.35
N ALA A 465 8.46 -11.98 12.93
CA ALA A 465 8.43 -10.70 12.24
C ALA A 465 9.81 -10.07 12.29
N ALA A 466 10.37 -9.74 11.14
CA ALA A 466 11.69 -9.11 11.00
C ALA A 466 11.54 -7.75 10.32
N ILE A 467 12.10 -6.70 10.91
CA ILE A 467 12.03 -5.33 10.41
C ILE A 467 13.45 -4.76 10.41
N GLN A 468 13.91 -4.28 9.27
CA GLN A 468 15.21 -3.63 9.18
C GLN A 468 15.22 -2.26 9.87
N ALA A 469 16.41 -1.80 10.25
CA ALA A 469 16.59 -0.48 10.81
C ALA A 469 16.14 0.63 9.83
N ASP A 470 15.60 1.70 10.37
CA ASP A 470 15.22 2.90 9.63
C ASP A 470 16.44 3.71 9.16
N LYS A 471 17.55 3.57 9.89
CA LYS A 471 18.84 4.19 9.57
C LYS A 471 19.87 3.09 9.31
N ASP A 472 20.51 3.19 8.15
CA ASP A 472 21.67 2.37 7.75
C ASP A 472 21.51 0.86 8.03
N PRO A 473 20.46 0.20 7.50
CA PRO A 473 20.11 -1.18 7.86
C PRO A 473 21.20 -2.22 7.53
N GLY A 474 22.08 -1.93 6.57
CA GLY A 474 23.21 -2.79 6.22
C GLY A 474 24.35 -2.80 7.26
N THR A 475 24.42 -1.78 8.12
CA THR A 475 25.44 -1.65 9.16
C THR A 475 24.87 -1.70 10.58
N ALA A 476 23.55 -1.54 10.72
CA ALA A 476 22.88 -1.59 12.01
C ALA A 476 23.01 -2.97 12.70
N PRO A 477 23.15 -3.01 14.04
CA PRO A 477 23.11 -4.27 14.78
C PRO A 477 21.72 -4.89 14.74
N THR A 478 21.61 -6.19 15.01
CA THR A 478 20.34 -6.91 15.08
C THR A 478 20.00 -7.27 16.52
N PHE A 479 18.75 -7.07 16.93
CA PHE A 479 18.19 -7.66 18.14
C PHE A 479 17.16 -8.74 17.78
N MET A 480 17.25 -9.90 18.44
CA MET A 480 16.25 -10.96 18.39
C MET A 480 15.50 -10.97 19.72
N TYR A 481 14.21 -10.65 19.66
CA TYR A 481 13.37 -10.38 20.82
C TYR A 481 12.42 -11.54 21.10
N PHE A 482 12.42 -11.94 22.38
CA PHE A 482 11.55 -12.96 22.93
C PHE A 482 10.75 -12.38 24.10
N GLU A 483 9.43 -12.32 23.97
CA GLU A 483 8.56 -11.81 25.01
C GLU A 483 8.46 -12.76 26.22
N GLY A 484 8.31 -12.16 27.40
CA GLY A 484 8.14 -12.83 28.67
C GLY A 484 6.69 -13.10 29.03
N GLY A 485 6.49 -13.83 30.13
CA GLY A 485 5.20 -14.45 30.43
C GLY A 485 5.05 -15.70 29.56
N PRO A 486 5.16 -16.92 30.13
CA PRO A 486 5.06 -18.14 29.34
C PRO A 486 3.81 -18.12 28.45
N GLY A 487 3.97 -18.17 27.13
CA GLY A 487 2.86 -18.04 26.18
C GLY A 487 2.63 -16.63 25.60
N GLY A 488 3.50 -15.65 25.88
CA GLY A 488 3.40 -14.28 25.37
C GLY A 488 3.92 -14.10 23.93
N SER A 489 3.11 -13.50 23.05
CA SER A 489 3.54 -13.20 21.68
C SER A 489 4.49 -12.01 21.63
N SER A 490 5.63 -12.17 20.95
CA SER A 490 6.61 -11.10 20.73
C SER A 490 6.09 -9.99 19.80
N LEU A 491 5.05 -10.25 19.01
CA LEU A 491 4.36 -9.20 18.26
C LEU A 491 3.62 -8.21 19.16
N THR A 492 3.26 -8.62 20.37
CA THR A 492 2.72 -7.70 21.37
C THR A 492 3.75 -6.65 21.75
N ALA A 493 5.00 -7.06 21.96
CA ALA A 493 6.12 -6.16 22.20
C ALA A 493 6.38 -5.23 21.00
N ALA A 494 6.37 -5.80 19.79
CA ALA A 494 6.56 -5.06 18.55
C ALA A 494 5.51 -3.94 18.39
N LEU A 495 4.27 -4.17 18.81
CA LEU A 495 3.15 -3.24 18.64
C LEU A 495 2.80 -2.42 19.89
N ARG A 496 3.51 -2.58 21.01
CA ARG A 496 3.24 -1.83 22.24
C ARG A 496 4.48 -1.18 22.86
N MET A 497 5.67 -1.65 22.52
CA MET A 497 6.89 -1.29 23.24
C MET A 497 7.98 -0.80 22.30
N ASN A 498 8.63 -1.70 21.57
CA ASN A 498 9.92 -1.42 20.94
C ASN A 498 9.92 -1.44 19.41
N GLY A 499 8.85 -1.92 18.78
CA GLY A 499 8.72 -1.88 17.32
C GLY A 499 8.34 -0.48 16.81
N PRO A 500 8.29 -0.30 15.48
CA PRO A 500 8.09 1.01 14.83
C PRO A 500 6.70 1.61 15.00
N CYS A 501 5.72 0.79 15.40
CA CYS A 501 4.35 1.20 15.62
C CYS A 501 3.90 0.89 17.04
N ILE A 502 3.03 1.75 17.58
CA ILE A 502 2.20 1.42 18.74
C ILE A 502 0.75 1.28 18.29
N ARG A 503 0.09 0.20 18.70
CA ARG A 503 -1.35 0.05 18.59
C ARG A 503 -2.01 0.88 19.69
N ASP A 504 -2.62 1.98 19.29
CA ASP A 504 -3.31 2.90 20.18
C ASP A 504 -4.57 2.26 20.75
N TYR A 505 -4.77 2.39 22.06
CA TYR A 505 -5.84 1.70 22.76
C TYR A 505 -7.20 2.35 22.59
N ASP A 506 -7.23 3.68 22.56
CA ASP A 506 -8.48 4.44 22.62
C ASP A 506 -9.07 4.55 21.22
N THR A 507 -8.20 4.66 20.21
CA THR A 507 -8.61 4.76 18.80
C THR A 507 -8.60 3.42 18.08
N GLY A 508 -7.84 2.43 18.57
CA GLY A 508 -7.61 1.18 17.84
C GLY A 508 -6.87 1.38 16.53
N ASN A 509 -6.08 2.45 16.38
CA ASN A 509 -5.24 2.70 15.20
C ASN A 509 -3.78 2.38 15.48
N LEU A 510 -2.98 2.19 14.43
CA LEU A 510 -1.52 2.25 14.58
C LEU A 510 -1.09 3.72 14.63
N ARG A 511 -0.13 4.04 15.50
CA ARG A 511 0.59 5.31 15.52
C ARG A 511 2.09 5.07 15.51
N LEU A 512 2.86 6.04 15.04
CA LEU A 512 4.32 5.99 15.08
C LEU A 512 4.81 5.82 16.53
N ASN A 513 5.77 4.91 16.72
CA ASN A 513 6.53 4.83 17.96
C ASN A 513 7.80 5.70 17.85
N GLN A 514 7.79 6.87 18.50
CA GLN A 514 8.95 7.77 18.51
C GLN A 514 10.17 7.18 19.24
N TYR A 515 9.96 6.15 20.06
CA TYR A 515 11.00 5.45 20.82
C TYR A 515 11.33 4.07 20.24
N SER A 516 11.07 3.89 18.95
CA SER A 516 11.29 2.61 18.29
C SER A 516 12.77 2.23 18.27
N TRP A 517 13.05 0.98 18.61
CA TRP A 517 14.39 0.41 18.50
C TRP A 517 14.81 0.23 17.03
N THR A 518 13.84 0.07 16.12
CA THR A 518 14.13 0.02 14.68
C THR A 518 14.63 1.34 14.13
N GLY A 519 14.56 2.44 14.90
CA GLY A 519 15.24 3.68 14.55
C GLY A 519 16.77 3.54 14.42
N GLN A 520 17.37 2.49 15.02
CA GLN A 520 18.83 2.31 15.11
C GLN A 520 19.31 0.86 14.92
N ALA A 521 18.42 -0.14 14.99
CA ALA A 521 18.77 -1.55 14.93
C ALA A 521 17.78 -2.36 14.08
N ASN A 522 18.26 -3.43 13.44
CA ASN A 522 17.39 -4.43 12.84
C ASN A 522 16.68 -5.21 13.96
N GLY A 523 15.36 -5.41 13.86
CA GLY A 523 14.57 -6.11 14.88
C GLY A 523 13.96 -7.40 14.37
N VAL A 524 14.00 -8.45 15.18
CA VAL A 524 13.37 -9.76 14.90
C VAL A 524 12.57 -10.20 16.11
N TRP A 525 11.24 -10.22 16.02
CA TRP A 525 10.35 -10.69 17.07
C TRP A 525 9.92 -12.13 16.78
N ILE A 526 10.10 -13.02 17.75
CA ILE A 526 9.86 -14.45 17.59
C ILE A 526 8.78 -14.89 18.58
N ASP A 527 7.69 -15.45 18.09
CA ASP A 527 6.65 -16.01 18.95
C ASP A 527 7.09 -17.37 19.48
N ALA A 528 7.45 -17.46 20.77
CA ALA A 528 7.96 -18.69 21.36
C ALA A 528 7.59 -18.78 22.86
N PRO A 529 7.40 -20.00 23.41
CA PRO A 529 7.45 -21.32 22.77
C PRO A 529 6.21 -21.63 21.90
N ALA A 530 6.23 -22.65 21.04
CA ALA A 530 5.01 -23.07 20.34
C ALA A 530 3.96 -23.58 21.35
N PRO A 531 2.64 -23.37 21.16
CA PRO A 531 1.96 -22.70 20.04
C PRO A 531 1.65 -21.21 20.31
N THR A 532 2.58 -20.46 20.92
CA THR A 532 2.40 -19.03 21.22
C THR A 532 2.20 -18.19 19.96
N GLY A 533 1.30 -17.21 20.02
CA GLY A 533 1.07 -16.25 18.94
C GLY A 533 0.71 -16.95 17.63
N PHE A 534 1.48 -16.72 16.58
CA PHE A 534 1.30 -17.40 15.29
C PHE A 534 2.09 -18.69 15.15
N SER A 535 2.96 -19.05 16.10
CA SER A 535 3.74 -20.28 16.04
C SER A 535 2.84 -21.51 16.15
N VAL A 536 3.19 -22.58 15.41
CA VAL A 536 2.37 -23.79 15.29
C VAL A 536 3.18 -24.99 15.72
N GLY A 537 2.56 -25.87 16.52
CA GLY A 537 3.13 -27.14 16.94
C GLY A 537 2.64 -27.54 18.32
N PRO A 538 2.97 -28.76 18.78
CA PRO A 538 2.74 -29.15 20.17
C PRO A 538 3.56 -28.25 21.11
N ALA A 539 3.07 -28.07 22.34
CA ALA A 539 3.84 -27.37 23.36
C ALA A 539 5.12 -28.16 23.66
N THR A 540 6.28 -27.53 23.44
CA THR A 540 7.58 -28.14 23.75
C THR A 540 7.68 -28.40 25.24
N GLN A 541 7.95 -29.64 25.62
CA GLN A 541 8.02 -30.07 27.00
C GLN A 541 9.47 -29.94 27.49
N GLY A 542 9.69 -29.11 28.50
CA GLY A 542 11.01 -28.93 29.12
C GLY A 542 11.89 -27.88 28.43
N PHE A 543 12.78 -27.29 29.23
CA PHE A 543 13.63 -26.19 28.78
C PHE A 543 14.71 -26.63 27.79
N GLU A 544 15.27 -27.84 27.90
CA GLU A 544 16.36 -28.28 27.02
C GLU A 544 15.92 -28.41 25.56
N ASP A 545 14.80 -29.11 25.31
CA ASP A 545 14.25 -29.27 23.97
C ASP A 545 13.85 -27.90 23.39
N PHE A 546 13.30 -27.02 24.22
CA PHE A 546 12.98 -25.66 23.80
C PHE A 546 14.22 -24.83 23.44
N ILE A 547 15.32 -24.95 24.19
CA ILE A 547 16.58 -24.28 23.86
C ILE A 547 17.15 -24.82 22.54
N LEU A 548 17.06 -26.12 22.28
CA LEU A 548 17.48 -26.71 21.01
C LEU A 548 16.64 -26.20 19.83
N ASP A 549 15.32 -26.12 20.00
CA ASP A 549 14.42 -25.47 19.04
C ASP A 549 14.89 -24.03 18.74
N MET A 550 15.24 -23.26 19.77
CA MET A 550 15.66 -21.87 19.60
C MET A 550 17.04 -21.72 18.95
N VAL A 551 17.98 -22.65 19.20
CA VAL A 551 19.24 -22.73 18.45
C VAL A 551 18.94 -22.91 16.96
N ASP A 552 18.03 -23.82 16.63
CA ASP A 552 17.58 -24.07 15.26
C ASP A 552 16.90 -22.84 14.64
N VAL A 553 16.03 -22.16 15.40
CA VAL A 553 15.34 -20.94 14.94
C VAL A 553 16.35 -19.85 14.59
N VAL A 554 17.27 -19.53 15.50
CA VAL A 554 18.29 -18.49 15.28
C VAL A 554 19.15 -18.85 14.08
N THR A 555 19.61 -20.10 13.99
CA THR A 555 20.51 -20.56 12.94
C THR A 555 19.85 -20.52 11.57
N LYS A 556 18.68 -21.15 11.42
CA LYS A 556 17.94 -21.19 10.15
C LYS A 556 17.45 -19.81 9.74
N PHE A 557 17.02 -18.98 10.70
CA PHE A 557 16.62 -17.60 10.39
C PHE A 557 17.79 -16.82 9.79
N ILE A 558 18.97 -16.86 10.41
CA ILE A 558 20.16 -16.16 9.91
C ILE A 558 20.59 -16.68 8.54
N GLN A 559 20.59 -18.00 8.32
CA GLN A 559 20.89 -18.60 7.02
C GLN A 559 19.94 -18.11 5.92
N GLN A 560 18.65 -17.99 6.24
CA GLN A 560 17.61 -17.51 5.31
C GLN A 560 17.60 -15.98 5.15
N ASN A 561 18.23 -15.24 6.08
CA ASN A 561 18.17 -13.79 6.20
C ASN A 561 19.53 -13.21 6.60
N PRO A 562 20.59 -13.38 5.77
CA PRO A 562 21.96 -13.03 6.16
C PRO A 562 22.15 -11.54 6.46
N THR A 563 21.28 -10.66 5.95
CA THR A 563 21.29 -9.22 6.25
C THR A 563 21.01 -8.91 7.72
N PHE A 564 20.41 -9.83 8.47
CA PHE A 564 20.18 -9.69 9.91
C PHE A 564 21.34 -10.25 10.76
N ASN A 565 22.43 -10.72 10.16
CA ASN A 565 23.58 -11.30 10.87
C ASN A 565 24.67 -10.27 11.23
N ARG A 566 24.27 -9.14 11.82
CA ARG A 566 25.19 -8.08 12.23
C ARG A 566 25.06 -7.89 13.72
N ASN A 567 26.13 -8.18 14.47
CA ASN A 567 26.21 -7.96 15.92
C ASN A 567 24.90 -8.37 16.61
N VAL A 568 24.55 -9.66 16.52
CA VAL A 568 23.25 -10.14 16.97
C VAL A 568 23.20 -10.11 18.50
N HIS A 569 22.17 -9.47 19.04
CA HIS A 569 21.86 -9.44 20.46
C HIS A 569 20.59 -10.25 20.72
N LEU A 570 20.65 -11.19 21.65
CA LEU A 570 19.45 -11.91 22.09
C LEU A 570 18.79 -11.13 23.23
N VAL A 571 17.49 -10.88 23.14
CA VAL A 571 16.75 -10.06 24.09
C VAL A 571 15.61 -10.86 24.70
N GLY A 572 15.59 -10.96 26.02
CA GLY A 572 14.52 -11.62 26.79
C GLY A 572 13.99 -10.70 27.87
N THR A 573 12.68 -10.74 28.10
CA THR A 573 11.96 -9.96 29.11
C THR A 573 11.32 -10.88 30.16
N SER A 574 11.23 -10.45 31.42
CA SER A 574 10.57 -11.24 32.48
C SER A 574 11.09 -12.69 32.51
N SER A 575 10.22 -13.70 32.42
CA SER A 575 10.59 -15.12 32.39
C SER A 575 11.42 -15.54 31.18
N SER A 576 11.36 -14.81 30.04
CA SER A 576 12.13 -15.17 28.86
C SER A 576 13.62 -14.82 28.97
N ALA A 577 13.97 -13.92 29.88
CA ALA A 577 15.37 -13.62 30.19
C ALA A 577 16.16 -14.86 30.63
N ALA A 578 15.55 -15.77 31.40
CA ALA A 578 16.19 -17.01 31.82
C ALA A 578 16.59 -17.88 30.63
N PHE A 579 15.66 -18.12 29.70
CA PHE A 579 15.97 -18.96 28.54
C PHE A 579 16.87 -18.24 27.53
N VAL A 580 16.79 -16.91 27.39
CA VAL A 580 17.70 -16.15 26.53
C VAL A 580 19.14 -16.26 27.05
N ALA A 581 19.34 -16.23 28.37
CA ALA A 581 20.65 -16.50 28.97
C ALA A 581 21.12 -17.93 28.67
N MET A 582 20.25 -18.94 28.80
CA MET A 582 20.56 -20.33 28.47
C MET A 582 20.87 -20.54 26.98
N LEU A 583 20.11 -19.91 26.08
CA LEU A 583 20.29 -19.95 24.63
C LEU A 583 21.64 -19.36 24.24
N ALA A 584 21.98 -18.20 24.81
CA ALA A 584 23.27 -17.56 24.57
C ALA A 584 24.43 -18.43 25.08
N ALA A 585 24.31 -19.01 26.28
CA ALA A 585 25.31 -19.94 26.80
C ALA A 585 25.48 -21.15 25.87
N ARG A 586 24.38 -21.75 25.40
CA ARG A 586 24.41 -22.89 24.47
C ARG A 586 25.07 -22.54 23.13
N LEU A 587 24.79 -21.37 22.59
CA LEU A 587 25.38 -20.89 21.33
C LEU A 587 26.85 -20.49 21.50
N ALA A 588 27.28 -20.08 22.70
CA ALA A 588 28.68 -19.85 23.02
C ALA A 588 29.47 -21.16 23.18
N GLU A 589 28.88 -22.16 23.84
CA GLU A 589 29.48 -23.49 23.99
C GLU A 589 29.55 -24.27 22.67
N LYS A 590 28.53 -24.13 21.82
CA LYS A 590 28.42 -24.79 20.51
C LYS A 590 28.14 -23.76 19.40
N PRO A 591 29.16 -23.00 18.97
CA PRO A 591 29.01 -21.99 17.94
C PRO A 591 28.46 -22.54 16.63
N GLN A 592 27.59 -21.77 16.00
CA GLN A 592 27.06 -22.08 14.67
C GLN A 592 27.84 -21.27 13.62
N PRO A 593 28.39 -21.88 12.56
CA PRO A 593 29.37 -21.22 11.66
C PRO A 593 28.90 -19.91 11.00
N GLN A 594 27.60 -19.66 10.95
CA GLN A 594 26.99 -18.50 10.30
C GLN A 594 26.29 -17.56 11.29
N VAL A 595 26.33 -17.79 12.60
CA VAL A 595 25.59 -16.97 13.58
C VAL A 595 26.57 -16.13 14.39
N HIS A 596 26.45 -14.80 14.29
CA HIS A 596 27.33 -13.88 15.00
C HIS A 596 26.61 -13.17 16.15
N ILE A 597 26.51 -13.85 17.30
CA ILE A 597 25.97 -13.29 18.54
C ILE A 597 27.09 -12.59 19.31
N VAL A 598 26.82 -11.35 19.73
CA VAL A 598 27.78 -10.51 20.46
C VAL A 598 27.32 -10.15 21.87
N GLY A 599 26.04 -10.38 22.20
CA GLY A 599 25.53 -10.02 23.52
C GLY A 599 24.12 -10.51 23.82
N VAL A 600 23.74 -10.34 25.08
CA VAL A 600 22.38 -10.57 25.59
C VAL A 600 21.87 -9.33 26.30
N MET A 601 20.57 -9.07 26.20
CA MET A 601 19.88 -8.05 26.98
C MET A 601 18.74 -8.71 27.75
N LEU A 602 18.79 -8.59 29.09
CA LEU A 602 17.83 -9.20 30.01
C LEU A 602 17.00 -8.08 30.65
N VAL A 603 15.78 -7.87 30.16
CA VAL A 603 14.92 -6.74 30.56
C VAL A 603 13.97 -7.18 31.68
N SER A 604 14.14 -6.61 32.87
CA SER A 604 13.34 -7.00 34.07
C SER A 604 13.28 -8.52 34.24
N GLY A 605 14.41 -9.19 34.02
CA GLY A 605 14.48 -10.64 33.84
C GLY A 605 14.45 -11.42 35.14
N VAL A 606 13.73 -12.55 35.15
CA VAL A 606 13.73 -13.51 36.26
C VAL A 606 14.79 -14.58 36.01
N VAL A 607 16.06 -14.28 36.34
CA VAL A 607 17.20 -15.20 36.18
C VAL A 607 17.57 -15.88 37.51
N SER A 608 17.45 -15.16 38.62
CA SER A 608 17.56 -15.68 39.99
C SER A 608 16.22 -15.51 40.70
N PRO A 609 15.34 -16.53 40.72
CA PRO A 609 14.00 -16.40 41.29
C PRO A 609 14.02 -15.98 42.76
N ILE A 610 14.95 -16.51 43.57
CA ILE A 610 15.02 -16.18 45.00
C ILE A 610 15.36 -14.71 45.24
N ASP A 611 16.24 -14.12 44.43
CA ASP A 611 16.61 -12.70 44.58
C ASP A 611 15.45 -11.78 44.17
N ILE A 612 14.64 -12.19 43.19
CA ILE A 612 13.41 -11.47 42.83
C ILE A 612 12.41 -11.49 43.98
N TYR A 613 12.19 -12.64 44.62
CA TYR A 613 11.27 -12.76 45.76
C TYR A 613 11.76 -11.99 47.00
N ARG A 614 13.06 -12.05 47.32
CA ARG A 614 13.67 -11.20 48.36
C ARG A 614 13.53 -9.72 48.03
N GLY A 615 13.75 -9.37 46.77
CA GLY A 615 13.58 -8.01 46.25
C GLY A 615 12.14 -7.50 46.39
N ALA A 616 11.13 -8.36 46.23
CA ALA A 616 9.73 -8.00 46.43
C ALA A 616 9.43 -7.63 47.89
N VAL A 617 9.93 -8.41 48.86
CA VAL A 617 9.79 -8.09 50.29
C VAL A 617 10.52 -6.80 50.64
N HIS A 618 11.75 -6.64 50.14
CA HIS A 618 12.52 -5.42 50.33
C HIS A 618 11.80 -4.19 49.74
N MET A 619 11.23 -4.32 48.54
CA MET A 619 10.47 -3.24 47.90
C MET A 619 9.23 -2.86 48.72
N ALA A 620 8.49 -3.84 49.23
CA ALA A 620 7.33 -3.60 50.08
C ALA A 620 7.71 -2.85 51.36
N ASP A 621 8.86 -3.18 51.95
CA ASP A 621 9.37 -2.52 53.14
C ASP A 621 9.80 -1.07 52.89
N VAL A 622 10.70 -0.84 51.93
CA VAL A 622 11.28 0.50 51.68
C VAL A 622 10.26 1.50 51.11
N ARG A 623 9.19 1.00 50.49
CA ARG A 623 8.08 1.83 49.99
C ARG A 623 6.94 1.96 51.00
N ASN A 624 7.05 1.35 52.18
CA ASN A 624 6.00 1.30 53.21
C ASN A 624 4.65 0.81 52.64
N LEU A 625 4.67 -0.22 51.80
CA LEU A 625 3.45 -0.77 51.19
C LEU A 625 2.61 -1.56 52.18
N LEU A 626 3.26 -2.17 53.18
CA LEU A 626 2.64 -3.03 54.19
C LEU A 626 3.15 -2.66 55.59
N PRO A 627 2.39 -2.96 56.66
CA PRO A 627 2.86 -2.85 58.03
C PRO A 627 4.13 -3.69 58.28
N LYS A 628 5.01 -3.22 59.17
CA LYS A 628 6.27 -3.91 59.50
C LYS A 628 6.08 -5.36 59.99
N GLU A 629 4.96 -5.64 60.64
CA GLU A 629 4.59 -6.99 61.08
C GLU A 629 4.35 -7.93 59.90
N GLU A 630 3.66 -7.45 58.84
CA GLU A 630 3.43 -8.22 57.62
C GLU A 630 4.74 -8.41 56.83
N ILE A 631 5.61 -7.40 56.77
CA ILE A 631 6.96 -7.53 56.19
C ILE A 631 7.78 -8.59 56.92
N SER A 632 7.72 -8.61 58.25
CA SER A 632 8.42 -9.60 59.07
C SER A 632 7.91 -11.02 58.79
N LYS A 633 6.58 -11.18 58.63
CA LYS A 633 5.96 -12.44 58.24
C LYS A 633 6.40 -12.88 56.85
N MET A 634 6.35 -12.00 55.85
CA MET A 634 6.84 -12.29 54.49
C MET A 634 8.30 -12.74 54.50
N THR A 635 9.14 -12.11 55.33
CA THR A 635 10.55 -12.46 55.49
C THR A 635 10.73 -13.86 56.08
N ALA A 636 9.90 -14.24 57.06
CA ALA A 636 9.92 -15.59 57.63
C ALA A 636 9.44 -16.65 56.62
N ASP A 637 8.34 -16.37 55.92
CA ASP A 637 7.75 -17.29 54.93
C ASP A 637 8.70 -17.51 53.73
N LEU A 638 9.55 -16.53 53.39
CA LEU A 638 10.61 -16.64 52.39
C LEU A 638 11.68 -17.70 52.70
N GLN A 639 11.84 -18.14 53.94
CA GLN A 639 12.81 -19.20 54.25
C GLN A 639 12.40 -20.54 53.63
N GLN A 640 11.10 -20.80 53.56
CA GLN A 640 10.55 -21.99 52.90
C GLN A 640 10.77 -21.92 51.38
N CYS A 641 10.70 -20.72 50.80
CA CYS A 641 11.04 -20.46 49.40
C CYS A 641 12.46 -20.86 49.05
N ASP A 642 13.43 -20.38 49.84
CA ASP A 642 14.85 -20.64 49.61
C ASP A 642 15.13 -22.15 49.57
N THR A 643 14.55 -22.88 50.53
CA THR A 643 14.65 -24.34 50.60
C THR A 643 14.05 -25.03 49.37
N GLN A 644 12.84 -24.65 48.97
CA GLN A 644 12.15 -25.31 47.84
C GLN A 644 12.76 -24.93 46.48
N ILE A 645 13.27 -23.72 46.32
CA ILE A 645 14.06 -23.32 45.15
C ILE A 645 15.36 -24.13 45.10
N GLY A 646 16.00 -24.38 46.25
CA GLY A 646 17.14 -25.29 46.34
C GLY A 646 16.82 -26.71 45.87
N GLN A 647 15.67 -27.26 46.28
CA GLN A 647 15.19 -28.57 45.82
C GLN A 647 14.89 -28.60 44.31
N CYS A 648 14.31 -27.54 43.76
CA CYS A 648 14.09 -27.40 42.32
C CYS A 648 15.41 -27.49 41.54
N ASN A 649 16.48 -26.92 42.07
CA ASN A 649 17.79 -26.83 41.43
C ASN A 649 18.81 -27.88 41.94
N SER A 650 18.35 -28.94 42.62
CA SER A 650 19.24 -29.89 43.29
C SER A 650 20.10 -30.74 42.35
N ASN A 651 19.82 -30.72 41.04
CA ASN A 651 20.67 -31.34 40.03
C ASN A 651 21.98 -30.58 39.78
N GLY A 652 22.13 -29.39 40.36
CA GLY A 652 23.34 -28.58 40.30
C GLY A 652 23.31 -27.50 39.21
N PRO A 653 24.28 -26.56 39.24
CA PRO A 653 24.34 -25.45 38.28
C PRO A 653 24.41 -25.94 36.83
N GLY A 654 23.63 -25.31 35.95
CA GLY A 654 23.59 -25.64 34.52
C GLY A 654 22.95 -27.00 34.18
N LYS A 655 22.32 -27.67 35.15
CA LYS A 655 21.58 -28.92 34.93
C LYS A 655 20.07 -28.67 34.92
N PRO A 656 19.29 -29.50 34.20
CA PRO A 656 17.83 -29.38 34.17
C PRO A 656 17.24 -29.45 35.59
N PRO A 657 16.23 -28.62 35.90
CA PRO A 657 15.62 -28.61 37.22
C PRO A 657 14.65 -29.77 37.41
N ILE A 658 14.34 -30.10 38.67
CA ILE A 658 13.33 -31.13 39.00
C ILE A 658 11.95 -30.47 39.05
N SER A 659 11.22 -30.57 37.93
CA SER A 659 9.94 -29.89 37.69
C SER A 659 8.93 -29.96 38.86
N ALA A 660 8.80 -31.13 39.50
CA ALA A 660 7.89 -31.32 40.63
C ALA A 660 8.22 -30.45 41.86
N PHE A 661 9.50 -30.20 42.13
CA PHE A 661 9.93 -29.29 43.20
C PHE A 661 9.77 -27.83 42.78
N CYS A 662 10.02 -27.51 41.51
CA CYS A 662 9.90 -26.14 40.99
C CYS A 662 8.49 -25.58 41.08
N LYS A 663 7.47 -26.38 40.74
CA LYS A 663 6.08 -25.94 40.87
C LYS A 663 5.74 -25.59 42.32
N ARG A 664 6.13 -26.46 43.27
CA ARG A 664 5.92 -26.21 44.71
C ARG A 664 6.61 -24.94 45.18
N ALA A 665 7.86 -24.74 44.73
CA ALA A 665 8.63 -23.55 45.06
C ALA A 665 7.91 -22.26 44.64
N VAL A 666 7.47 -22.18 43.37
CA VAL A 666 6.73 -21.02 42.86
C VAL A 666 5.44 -20.77 43.65
N ASP A 667 4.63 -21.81 43.86
CA ASP A 667 3.36 -21.70 44.59
C ASP A 667 3.57 -21.21 46.04
N THR A 668 4.65 -21.65 46.69
CA THR A 668 5.02 -21.19 48.04
C THR A 668 5.47 -19.73 48.01
N CYS A 669 6.28 -19.33 47.03
CA CYS A 669 6.84 -17.98 46.97
C CYS A 669 5.88 -16.91 46.55
N ASP A 670 5.03 -17.19 45.57
CA ASP A 670 3.99 -16.25 45.19
C ASP A 670 3.03 -16.00 46.38
N ARG A 671 2.73 -17.03 47.18
CA ARG A 671 1.95 -16.88 48.42
C ARG A 671 2.68 -16.10 49.49
N ALA A 672 3.98 -16.30 49.66
CA ALA A 672 4.78 -15.61 50.66
C ALA A 672 4.96 -14.11 50.33
N THR A 673 5.10 -13.76 49.05
CA THR A 673 5.54 -12.40 48.66
C THR A 673 4.53 -11.58 47.86
N LEU A 674 3.66 -12.21 47.08
CA LEU A 674 2.73 -11.49 46.20
C LEU A 674 1.33 -11.40 46.81
N LEU A 675 0.86 -12.48 47.45
CA LEU A 675 -0.48 -12.55 48.04
C LEU A 675 -0.72 -11.46 49.11
N PRO A 676 0.22 -11.15 50.03
CA PRO A 676 0.00 -10.09 51.03
C PRO A 676 -0.26 -8.71 50.40
N LEU A 677 0.41 -8.39 49.29
CA LEU A 677 0.15 -7.14 48.56
C LEU A 677 -1.25 -7.14 47.96
N VAL A 678 -1.65 -8.25 47.33
CA VAL A 678 -2.98 -8.40 46.72
C VAL A 678 -4.09 -8.31 47.76
N ASP A 679 -3.92 -8.92 48.93
CA ASP A 679 -4.87 -8.91 50.04
C ASP A 679 -5.10 -7.49 50.60
N LYS A 680 -4.09 -6.62 50.50
CA LYS A 680 -4.22 -5.18 50.83
C LYS A 680 -4.69 -4.33 49.65
N GLY A 681 -5.09 -4.95 48.56
CA GLY A 681 -5.55 -4.25 47.38
C GLY A 681 -4.43 -3.51 46.65
N ILE A 682 -3.17 -3.96 46.76
CA ILE A 682 -2.01 -3.40 46.05
C ILE A 682 -1.65 -4.31 44.87
N SER A 683 -1.42 -3.74 43.70
CA SER A 683 -1.04 -4.51 42.52
C SER A 683 0.43 -4.96 42.59
N HIS A 684 0.69 -6.23 42.33
CA HIS A 684 2.05 -6.77 42.23
C HIS A 684 2.73 -6.47 40.87
N TYR A 685 1.99 -5.96 39.88
CA TYR A 685 2.55 -5.49 38.60
C TYR A 685 2.94 -4.00 38.62
N ASP A 686 2.17 -3.18 39.34
CA ASP A 686 2.47 -1.76 39.58
C ASP A 686 2.01 -1.38 40.99
N VAL A 687 2.94 -1.37 41.94
CA VAL A 687 2.66 -1.09 43.36
C VAL A 687 2.08 0.31 43.64
N ARG A 688 1.97 1.17 42.62
CA ARG A 688 1.36 2.49 42.72
C ARG A 688 -0.15 2.48 42.45
N VAL A 689 -0.73 1.34 42.04
CA VAL A 689 -2.15 1.23 41.72
C VAL A 689 -2.85 0.14 42.52
N PRO A 690 -4.17 0.26 42.71
CA PRO A 690 -4.94 -0.79 43.37
C PRO A 690 -4.92 -2.10 42.57
N SER A 691 -4.92 -3.22 43.29
CA SER A 691 -5.04 -4.56 42.73
C SER A 691 -6.33 -4.68 41.91
N GLY A 692 -6.23 -5.30 40.73
CA GLY A 692 -7.30 -5.39 39.75
C GLY A 692 -7.40 -4.17 38.83
N GLN A 693 -6.88 -3.00 39.22
CA GLN A 693 -6.86 -1.81 38.35
C GLN A 693 -5.63 -1.77 37.43
N GLU A 694 -4.61 -2.60 37.65
CA GLU A 694 -3.58 -2.84 36.64
C GLU A 694 -4.17 -3.44 35.35
N LYS A 695 -5.31 -4.13 35.45
CA LYS A 695 -5.99 -4.69 34.28
C LYS A 695 -6.63 -3.60 33.42
N THR A 696 -7.24 -2.58 34.02
CA THR A 696 -7.79 -1.44 33.27
C THR A 696 -6.70 -0.48 32.77
N LYS A 697 -5.55 -0.42 33.46
CA LYS A 697 -4.44 0.51 33.13
C LYS A 697 -3.35 -0.09 32.22
N TYR A 698 -3.05 -1.39 32.33
CA TYR A 698 -1.90 -2.05 31.70
C TYR A 698 -2.22 -3.38 30.98
N VAL A 699 -2.98 -4.30 31.62
CA VAL A 699 -3.01 -5.74 31.23
C VAL A 699 -4.24 -6.20 30.41
N LEU A 700 -5.42 -5.59 30.49
CA LEU A 700 -6.59 -5.94 29.64
C LEU A 700 -6.74 -5.07 28.38
N LYS A 701 -5.83 -4.12 28.15
CA LYS A 701 -5.74 -3.40 26.87
C LYS A 701 -4.87 -4.13 25.82
N SER A 702 -4.62 -5.44 25.93
CA SER A 702 -4.03 -6.23 24.81
C SER A 702 -5.04 -6.52 23.69
N ARG A 703 -6.35 -6.53 24.02
CA ARG A 703 -7.44 -6.78 23.07
C ARG A 703 -7.31 -6.03 21.74
N PRO A 704 -6.86 -4.76 21.67
CA PRO A 704 -6.68 -4.05 20.40
C PRO A 704 -5.53 -4.59 19.54
N VAL A 705 -4.47 -5.15 20.13
CA VAL A 705 -3.38 -5.84 19.42
C VAL A 705 -3.86 -7.23 18.99
N ASP A 706 -4.49 -7.98 19.89
CA ASP A 706 -5.02 -9.31 19.58
C ASP A 706 -6.07 -9.23 18.47
N LYS A 707 -7.00 -8.28 18.56
CA LYS A 707 -8.01 -7.99 17.53
C LYS A 707 -7.38 -7.53 16.22
N PHE A 708 -6.28 -6.77 16.28
CA PHE A 708 -5.57 -6.31 15.09
C PHE A 708 -4.85 -7.46 14.39
N LEU A 709 -4.07 -8.25 15.12
CA LEU A 709 -3.33 -9.39 14.57
C LEU A 709 -4.27 -10.52 14.13
N ASN A 710 -5.42 -10.69 14.78
CA ASN A 710 -6.47 -11.62 14.35
C ASN A 710 -7.43 -11.05 13.30
N ASP A 711 -7.27 -9.80 12.89
CA ASP A 711 -8.01 -9.27 11.75
C ASP A 711 -7.54 -10.01 10.49
N GLN A 712 -8.45 -10.70 9.82
CA GLN A 712 -8.15 -11.38 8.55
C GLN A 712 -7.50 -10.43 7.53
N LYS A 713 -7.81 -9.13 7.58
CA LYS A 713 -7.17 -8.12 6.73
C LYS A 713 -5.72 -7.94 7.06
N VAL A 714 -5.32 -7.99 8.33
CA VAL A 714 -3.92 -7.84 8.77
C VAL A 714 -3.12 -9.10 8.42
N GLN A 715 -3.73 -10.27 8.63
CA GLN A 715 -3.13 -11.55 8.22
C GLN A 715 -3.01 -11.71 6.69
N SER A 716 -3.87 -11.01 5.93
CA SER A 716 -3.86 -11.00 4.45
C SER A 716 -3.21 -9.76 3.83
N GLN A 717 -2.68 -8.82 4.64
CA GLN A 717 -2.40 -7.47 4.17
C GLN A 717 -1.16 -7.33 3.31
N SER A 718 -1.30 -6.39 2.40
CA SER A 718 -0.46 -6.14 1.27
C SER A 718 -0.93 -4.80 0.70
N THR A 719 -0.12 -3.72 0.72
CA THR A 719 -0.60 -2.42 0.21
C THR A 719 0.49 -1.61 -0.46
N LEU A 720 0.45 -1.57 -1.79
CA LEU A 720 0.85 -0.44 -2.62
C LEU A 720 0.24 -0.62 -4.02
N ILE A 721 -0.98 -0.11 -4.24
CA ILE A 721 -1.52 0.26 -5.55
C ILE A 721 -2.55 1.36 -5.33
N LEU A 722 -2.29 2.55 -5.84
CA LEU A 722 -3.33 3.58 -5.97
C LEU A 722 -3.52 4.06 -7.41
N VAL A 723 -2.67 3.67 -8.36
CA VAL A 723 -2.80 4.15 -9.75
C VAL A 723 -3.50 3.15 -10.67
N CYS A 724 -3.35 1.84 -10.44
CA CYS A 724 -3.90 0.85 -11.37
C CYS A 724 -5.21 0.21 -10.90
N TYR A 725 -5.51 0.27 -9.60
CA TYR A 725 -6.74 -0.31 -9.05
C TYR A 725 -7.99 0.56 -9.32
N PHE A 726 -7.81 1.87 -9.32
CA PHE A 726 -8.92 2.82 -9.39
C PHE A 726 -9.38 3.14 -10.81
N VAL A 727 -8.63 2.68 -11.81
CA VAL A 727 -8.88 2.97 -13.21
C VAL A 727 -9.98 2.06 -13.78
N GLY A 728 -10.16 0.87 -13.21
CA GLY A 728 -11.18 -0.07 -13.67
C GLY A 728 -12.61 0.26 -13.20
N LEU A 729 -12.80 0.72 -11.96
CA LEU A 729 -14.11 0.99 -11.35
C LEU A 729 -14.78 2.27 -11.88
#